data_AF-A0A0Q7XKQ0-F1
#
_entry.id   AF-A0A0Q7XKQ0-F1
#
_cell.length_a   1.000
_cell.length_b   1.000
_cell.length_c   1.000
_cell.angle_alpha   90.00
_cell.angle_beta   90.00
_cell.angle_gamma   90.00
#
_symmetry.space_group_name_H-M   'P 1'
#
loop_
_entity.id
_entity.type
_entity.pdbx_description
1 polymer ?
#
loop_
_entity_poly.entity_id
_entity_poly.type
_entity_poly.pdbx_seq_one_letter_code
_entity_poly.pdbx_strand_id
1 'polypeptide(L)'
;MANNLGISDYTVGGDYDSWGDKIIADLARLNKAAGDVLTITTATGTVTLTQDQSNNAVHRLTATLTGNVIVETLAGLSRYWIVRNATSGAFSVTYRVAGGVGASVSITQGRTAIVWSDGVDCSIFDLSTLSGLVTTAQITDANVTTAKLADAAVTTVKIADSNVTTAKLADAGVTTAKLADSNVTTAKIADSAVTTAKIADSNVTAAKLASGAALSNLATNSVTKAKLEQIASYRVLGNLTGSLANVDEVTVSNDPTMAAGSQTSLVTEYAARSLITSTAFSSALPAQTGNARKIPTTDGTNASWTFPAFDADIFRVRDNTDQTKQVAFAVSGVSTGTTRTLTIPNQSGTLALTSDLPQAGQRNFTATGTLPNGATVVLNSDGTVSTVTANNDTTGTATVFRSASTTWIASAALSATQVVVCYYDGTNSQAVIGTISGTSVSFGTAVTFRSGGGGYVSVCALSSTSFAVAYRDTGNQGNARIGSVSGTAITFPSAEVTFNPASTAFISIASLSSTAVIIAYQDTGNSSYGTAIIGTVSGTTITFGSEYVFRPLTTSNISVCALTSSTIVVANDASGAAGQCYAGTVSGTAITFGSLTTFDSTAAASYTSIVALTSTSFLVAWARGTTDGRAKIGTVSGTTVSFPGSDAVFNGNTGYVSATKLSATSVLVAYEDAGNSSYGTICIATISGSTITFGSEIVFRSATATYHAASALSSSYIFVGYRDGGNSNYGTGVVFQPAATNVANWIGITAAAIANGASGPVTILGGVNTSLSGLTTKATYYYANDGTLTTTVTSYKAGKALSSGSLLITGSAQ
;
A
#
# COMPACT_ATOMS: atom_id res chain seq x y z
N MET A 1 -25.25 56.75 17.83
CA MET A 1 -24.34 57.88 18.05
C MET A 1 -25.00 59.24 17.79
N ALA A 2 -25.86 59.43 16.77
CA ALA A 2 -26.49 60.73 16.48
C ALA A 2 -27.39 61.29 17.59
N ASN A 3 -28.25 60.46 18.23
CA ASN A 3 -29.21 60.95 19.22
C ASN A 3 -28.61 61.31 20.60
N ASN A 4 -27.38 60.88 20.90
CA ASN A 4 -26.68 61.23 22.16
C ASN A 4 -25.93 62.56 22.08
N LEU A 5 -25.90 63.21 20.90
CA LEU A 5 -25.18 64.46 20.66
C LEU A 5 -26.11 65.69 20.60
N GLY A 6 -27.41 65.53 20.87
CA GLY A 6 -28.39 66.63 20.84
C GLY A 6 -28.58 67.25 19.45
N ILE A 7 -28.23 66.53 18.39
CA ILE A 7 -28.44 66.94 17.00
C ILE A 7 -29.93 66.72 16.70
N SER A 8 -30.71 67.80 16.59
CA SER A 8 -32.13 67.74 16.28
C SER A 8 -32.36 67.40 14.80
N ASP A 9 -33.27 66.45 14.53
CA ASP A 9 -33.73 66.14 13.16
C ASP A 9 -34.34 67.39 12.48
N TYR A 10 -33.90 67.67 11.25
CA TYR A 10 -34.31 68.86 10.51
C TYR A 10 -35.57 68.61 9.67
N THR A 11 -36.60 69.44 9.90
CA THR A 11 -37.71 69.64 8.95
C THR A 11 -37.25 70.59 7.84
N VAL A 12 -37.37 70.17 6.59
CA VAL A 12 -36.88 70.92 5.42
C VAL A 12 -37.81 72.11 5.12
N GLY A 13 -37.30 73.33 5.28
CA GLY A 13 -37.93 74.54 4.76
C GLY A 13 -37.56 75.82 5.53
N GLY A 14 -36.64 76.62 4.99
CA GLY A 14 -36.40 78.00 5.43
C GLY A 14 -34.93 78.43 5.51
N ASP A 15 -34.57 79.41 4.68
CA ASP A 15 -33.37 80.28 4.67
C ASP A 15 -31.95 79.68 4.68
N TYR A 16 -31.30 79.80 3.52
CA TYR A 16 -29.90 79.43 3.24
C TYR A 16 -28.84 80.23 4.04
N ASP A 17 -29.14 81.43 4.52
CA ASP A 17 -28.19 82.20 5.33
C ASP A 17 -28.11 81.73 6.79
N SER A 18 -29.12 80.98 7.26
CA SER A 18 -29.06 80.32 8.57
C SER A 18 -28.33 78.97 8.52
N TRP A 19 -28.10 78.43 7.31
CA TRP A 19 -27.36 77.19 7.10
C TRP A 19 -25.86 77.41 7.28
N GLY A 20 -25.32 78.56 6.86
CA GLY A 20 -23.89 78.88 7.05
C GLY A 20 -23.50 78.88 8.52
N ASP A 21 -24.20 79.65 9.35
CA ASP A 21 -23.88 79.77 10.78
C ASP A 21 -24.17 78.50 11.58
N LYS A 22 -25.21 77.73 11.20
CA LYS A 22 -25.55 76.47 11.86
C LYS A 22 -24.67 75.30 11.42
N ILE A 23 -24.25 75.25 10.15
CA ILE A 23 -23.22 74.32 9.67
C ILE A 23 -21.88 74.66 10.31
N ILE A 24 -21.52 75.94 10.46
CA ILE A 24 -20.32 76.35 11.18
C ILE A 24 -20.42 75.97 12.67
N ALA A 25 -21.57 76.12 13.31
CA ALA A 25 -21.77 75.71 14.70
C ALA A 25 -21.75 74.18 14.88
N ASP A 26 -22.34 73.42 13.96
CA ASP A 26 -22.34 71.96 13.98
C ASP A 26 -20.98 71.39 13.56
N LEU A 27 -20.25 72.05 12.66
CA LEU A 27 -18.86 71.76 12.33
C LEU A 27 -17.92 72.13 13.48
N ALA A 28 -18.21 73.20 14.24
CA ALA A 28 -17.49 73.55 15.46
C ALA A 28 -17.81 72.58 16.61
N ARG A 29 -19.05 72.08 16.73
CA ARG A 29 -19.41 70.99 17.65
C ARG A 29 -18.79 69.67 17.23
N LEU A 30 -18.71 69.40 15.93
CA LEU A 30 -18.03 68.24 15.36
C LEU A 30 -16.51 68.35 15.56
N ASN A 31 -15.90 69.52 15.41
CA ASN A 31 -14.48 69.76 15.75
C ASN A 31 -14.24 69.64 17.27
N LYS A 32 -15.19 70.10 18.09
CA LYS A 32 -15.14 69.94 19.55
C LYS A 32 -15.34 68.48 19.98
N ALA A 33 -16.13 67.70 19.23
CA ALA A 33 -16.34 66.26 19.44
C ALA A 33 -15.24 65.39 18.79
N ALA A 34 -14.60 65.86 17.72
CA ALA A 34 -13.45 65.27 17.05
C ALA A 34 -12.10 65.70 17.65
N GLY A 35 -12.13 66.64 18.61
CA GLY A 35 -11.03 67.08 19.46
C GLY A 35 -9.88 67.74 18.71
N ASP A 36 -9.89 69.07 18.63
CA ASP A 36 -8.66 69.84 18.41
C ASP A 36 -7.58 69.36 19.41
N VAL A 37 -6.33 69.28 18.95
CA VAL A 37 -5.20 68.81 19.77
C VAL A 37 -4.95 69.79 20.92
N LEU A 38 -5.34 69.43 22.15
CA LEU A 38 -5.07 70.24 23.33
C LEU A 38 -3.57 70.23 23.62
N THR A 39 -2.91 71.39 23.48
CA THR A 39 -1.49 71.52 23.81
C THR A 39 -1.32 71.87 25.29
N ILE A 40 -0.58 71.05 26.03
CA ILE A 40 -0.28 71.23 27.46
C ILE A 40 1.22 71.53 27.59
N THR A 41 1.57 72.72 28.08
CA THR A 41 2.95 73.22 28.11
C THR A 41 3.49 73.36 29.53
N THR A 42 4.32 72.42 29.98
CA THR A 42 4.85 72.38 31.36
C THR A 42 6.28 71.82 31.39
N ALA A 43 7.20 72.48 32.09
CA ALA A 43 8.62 72.09 32.11
C ALA A 43 9.01 71.21 33.31
N THR A 44 8.30 71.32 34.45
CA THR A 44 8.50 70.56 35.69
C THR A 44 7.22 70.52 36.53
N GLY A 45 7.12 69.56 37.47
CA GLY A 45 6.09 69.54 38.50
C GLY A 45 4.77 68.87 38.07
N THR A 46 3.68 69.19 38.77
CA THR A 46 2.35 68.60 38.57
C THR A 46 1.41 69.55 37.85
N VAL A 47 0.64 69.03 36.91
CA VAL A 47 -0.25 69.76 36.01
C VAL A 47 -1.64 69.17 36.10
N THR A 48 -2.51 69.80 36.88
CA THR A 48 -3.89 69.33 37.02
C THR A 48 -4.75 69.95 35.92
N LEU A 49 -5.34 69.10 35.07
CA LEU A 49 -6.18 69.51 33.96
C LEU A 49 -7.55 69.97 34.46
N THR A 50 -8.10 71.02 33.84
CA THR A 50 -9.47 71.45 34.07
C THR A 50 -10.48 70.40 33.56
N GLN A 51 -11.75 70.55 33.91
CA GLN A 51 -12.83 69.70 33.40
C GLN A 51 -12.87 69.68 31.86
N ASP A 52 -12.76 70.86 31.23
CA ASP A 52 -12.77 70.98 29.76
C ASP A 52 -11.52 70.37 29.13
N GLN A 53 -10.35 70.54 29.77
CA GLN A 53 -9.11 69.95 29.30
C GLN A 53 -9.12 68.43 29.41
N SER A 54 -9.57 67.89 30.55
CA SER A 54 -9.74 66.44 30.75
C SER A 54 -10.79 65.85 29.80
N ASN A 55 -11.72 66.67 29.31
CA ASN A 55 -12.74 66.22 28.37
C ASN A 55 -12.31 66.18 26.91
N ASN A 56 -11.17 66.79 26.56
CA ASN A 56 -10.61 66.71 25.22
C ASN A 56 -10.09 65.28 24.97
N ALA A 57 -10.36 64.70 23.79
CA ALA A 57 -9.95 63.34 23.47
C ALA A 57 -8.45 63.23 23.10
N VAL A 58 -7.80 64.33 22.71
CA VAL A 58 -6.43 64.36 22.20
C VAL A 58 -5.58 65.39 22.94
N HIS A 59 -4.53 64.91 23.60
CA HIS A 59 -3.57 65.73 24.33
C HIS A 59 -2.21 65.72 23.63
N ARG A 60 -1.56 66.88 23.55
CA ARG A 60 -0.17 67.02 23.08
C ARG A 60 0.64 67.77 24.12
N LEU A 61 1.59 67.07 24.72
CA LEU A 61 2.46 67.61 25.77
C LEU A 61 3.69 68.22 25.10
N THR A 62 3.98 69.49 25.36
CA THR A 62 5.10 70.21 24.71
C THR A 62 5.85 71.07 25.71
N ALA A 63 7.14 70.85 25.88
CA ALA A 63 8.07 71.72 26.60
C ALA A 63 9.46 71.06 26.58
N THR A 64 10.52 71.81 26.86
CA THR A 64 11.80 71.20 27.27
C THR A 64 11.75 70.91 28.76
N LEU A 65 11.77 69.62 29.14
CA LEU A 65 11.65 69.22 30.54
C LEU A 65 12.95 69.49 31.29
N THR A 66 12.83 70.08 32.47
CA THR A 66 13.95 70.28 33.42
C THR A 66 13.77 69.45 34.71
N GLY A 67 12.76 68.58 34.74
CA GLY A 67 12.39 67.68 35.83
C GLY A 67 11.22 66.77 35.41
N ASN A 68 10.93 65.71 36.16
CA ASN A 68 9.79 64.83 35.87
C ASN A 68 8.48 65.62 35.96
N VAL A 69 7.56 65.37 35.01
CA VAL A 69 6.26 66.03 34.95
C VAL A 69 5.15 65.02 35.21
N ILE A 70 4.18 65.41 36.02
CA ILE A 70 2.95 64.65 36.27
C ILE A 70 1.79 65.43 35.67
N VAL A 71 1.02 64.82 34.77
CA VAL A 71 -0.24 65.37 34.28
C VAL A 71 -1.38 64.63 34.96
N GLU A 72 -2.21 65.38 35.67
CA GLU A 72 -3.36 64.85 36.41
C GLU A 72 -4.66 65.15 35.66
N THR A 73 -5.36 64.09 35.29
CA THR A 73 -6.76 64.19 34.82
C THR A 73 -7.70 64.29 36.01
N LEU A 74 -8.90 64.82 35.81
CA LEU A 74 -9.88 64.92 36.89
C LEU A 74 -10.28 63.55 37.47
N ALA A 75 -10.51 63.50 38.79
CA ALA A 75 -11.02 62.31 39.48
C ALA A 75 -12.45 61.95 39.04
N GLY A 76 -12.74 60.64 38.94
CA GLY A 76 -14.07 60.12 38.58
C GLY A 76 -14.39 60.12 37.07
N LEU A 77 -13.46 60.54 36.20
CA LEU A 77 -13.64 60.47 34.75
C LEU A 77 -13.09 59.16 34.17
N SER A 78 -13.99 58.31 33.66
CA SER A 78 -13.62 57.12 32.89
C SER A 78 -13.71 57.37 31.38
N ARG A 79 -12.57 57.31 30.69
CA ARG A 79 -12.47 57.49 29.23
C ARG A 79 -11.07 57.17 28.68
N TYR A 80 -10.98 57.14 27.35
CA TYR A 80 -9.72 57.10 26.62
C TYR A 80 -9.23 58.51 26.23
N TRP A 81 -7.91 58.68 26.20
CA TRP A 81 -7.21 59.83 25.62
C TRP A 81 -6.13 59.36 24.66
N ILE A 82 -5.97 60.06 23.54
CA ILE A 82 -4.79 59.96 22.69
C ILE A 82 -3.80 60.99 23.19
N VAL A 83 -2.68 60.56 23.78
CA VAL A 83 -1.69 61.45 24.37
C VAL A 83 -0.39 61.36 23.59
N ARG A 84 0.01 62.48 22.97
CA ARG A 84 1.30 62.63 22.31
C ARG A 84 2.28 63.34 23.24
N ASN A 85 3.31 62.63 23.68
CA ASN A 85 4.40 63.25 24.42
C ASN A 85 5.43 63.85 23.45
N ALA A 86 5.26 65.12 23.09
CA ALA A 86 6.16 65.88 22.22
C ALA A 86 7.15 66.75 23.02
N THR A 87 7.48 66.36 24.24
CA THR A 87 8.44 67.07 25.10
C THR A 87 9.91 66.81 24.73
N SER A 88 10.77 67.72 25.17
CA SER A 88 12.24 67.79 25.21
C SER A 88 12.92 67.16 26.44
N GLY A 89 14.19 66.75 26.41
CA GLY A 89 14.99 66.49 27.63
C GLY A 89 14.97 65.05 28.16
N ALA A 90 15.64 64.81 29.31
CA ALA A 90 15.93 63.48 29.85
C ALA A 90 14.93 63.01 30.94
N PHE A 91 13.83 63.72 31.13
CA PHE A 91 12.87 63.47 32.22
C PHE A 91 11.59 62.79 31.71
N SER A 92 10.87 62.12 32.61
CA SER A 92 9.64 61.40 32.26
C SER A 92 8.40 62.28 32.35
N VAL A 93 7.37 61.89 31.61
CA VAL A 93 6.01 62.41 31.76
C VAL A 93 5.08 61.29 32.20
N THR A 94 4.43 61.49 33.33
CA THR A 94 3.50 60.53 33.93
C THR A 94 2.08 61.07 33.88
N TYR A 95 1.15 60.27 33.35
CA TYR A 95 -0.29 60.51 33.41
C TYR A 95 -0.90 59.78 34.60
N ARG A 96 -1.73 60.47 35.39
CA ARG A 96 -2.49 59.86 36.49
C ARG A 96 -3.81 60.61 36.74
N VAL A 97 -4.63 60.05 37.61
CA VAL A 97 -5.82 60.74 38.13
C VAL A 97 -5.44 61.66 39.31
N ALA A 98 -6.06 62.83 39.38
CA ALA A 98 -5.87 63.81 40.45
C ALA A 98 -6.17 63.20 41.83
N GLY A 99 -5.32 63.49 42.82
CA GLY A 99 -5.41 62.92 44.17
C GLY A 99 -4.52 61.69 44.41
N GLY A 100 -3.91 61.12 43.36
CA GLY A 100 -2.70 60.29 43.47
C GLY A 100 -2.83 58.94 44.18
N VAL A 101 -4.04 58.41 44.38
CA VAL A 101 -4.28 57.12 45.05
C VAL A 101 -4.29 55.90 44.11
N GLY A 102 -4.38 56.10 42.79
CA GLY A 102 -4.43 55.03 41.78
C GLY A 102 -3.16 54.86 40.95
N ALA A 103 -3.16 53.85 40.07
CA ALA A 103 -2.09 53.54 39.13
C ALA A 103 -1.86 54.69 38.14
N SER A 104 -0.60 54.89 37.77
CA SER A 104 -0.17 55.93 36.84
C SER A 104 0.62 55.34 35.70
N VAL A 105 0.64 56.04 34.56
CA VAL A 105 1.31 55.54 33.36
C VAL A 105 2.28 56.54 32.79
N SER A 106 3.49 56.08 32.48
CA SER A 106 4.52 56.90 31.85
C SER A 106 4.38 56.84 30.34
N ILE A 107 4.48 57.99 29.69
CA ILE A 107 4.43 58.08 28.23
C ILE A 107 5.82 58.48 27.74
N THR A 108 6.48 57.59 27.02
CA THR A 108 7.84 57.83 26.52
C THR A 108 7.87 59.05 25.60
N GLN A 109 8.93 59.84 25.74
CA GLN A 109 9.19 61.00 24.89
C GLN A 109 9.15 60.62 23.39
N GLY A 110 8.53 61.49 22.59
CA GLY A 110 8.37 61.30 21.15
C GLY A 110 7.33 60.25 20.75
N ARG A 111 6.67 59.58 21.71
CA ARG A 111 5.64 58.58 21.44
C ARG A 111 4.23 59.15 21.62
N THR A 112 3.30 58.53 20.90
CA THR A 112 1.86 58.67 21.12
C THR A 112 1.37 57.40 21.81
N ALA A 113 0.58 57.55 22.86
CA ALA A 113 -0.05 56.44 23.57
C ALA A 113 -1.56 56.67 23.67
N ILE A 114 -2.32 55.58 23.70
CA ILE A 114 -3.73 55.63 24.10
C ILE A 114 -3.77 55.33 25.60
N VAL A 115 -4.16 56.32 26.39
CA VAL A 115 -4.29 56.20 27.84
C VAL A 115 -5.75 55.95 28.17
N TRP A 116 -6.03 54.92 28.95
CA TRP A 116 -7.33 54.63 29.53
C TRP A 116 -7.35 55.02 31.01
N SER A 117 -8.46 55.61 31.46
CA SER A 117 -8.78 55.76 32.88
C SER A 117 -10.15 55.16 33.20
N ASP A 118 -10.26 54.53 34.36
CA ASP A 118 -11.54 54.11 34.96
C ASP A 118 -12.11 55.14 35.96
N GLY A 119 -11.43 56.27 36.12
CA GLY A 119 -11.76 57.33 37.09
C GLY A 119 -10.91 57.28 38.37
N VAL A 120 -10.08 56.25 38.54
CA VAL A 120 -9.14 56.05 39.66
C VAL A 120 -7.73 55.75 39.15
N ASP A 121 -7.59 54.79 38.24
CA ASP A 121 -6.34 54.28 37.69
C ASP A 121 -6.14 54.72 36.23
N CYS A 122 -4.89 54.95 35.82
CA CYS A 122 -4.51 55.17 34.43
C CYS A 122 -3.66 54.01 33.89
N SER A 123 -3.95 53.55 32.67
CA SER A 123 -3.23 52.48 31.98
C SER A 123 -3.00 52.81 30.49
N ILE A 124 -2.00 52.19 29.86
CA ILE A 124 -1.82 52.25 28.39
C ILE A 124 -2.59 51.11 27.76
N PHE A 125 -3.36 51.42 26.72
CA PHE A 125 -3.96 50.41 25.85
C PHE A 125 -2.88 49.86 24.91
N ASP A 126 -2.45 48.62 25.15
CA ASP A 126 -1.44 47.94 24.35
C ASP A 126 -2.07 47.30 23.10
N LEU A 127 -1.86 47.91 21.93
CA LEU A 127 -2.35 47.38 20.66
C LEU A 127 -1.75 46.01 20.31
N SER A 128 -0.61 45.62 20.90
CA SER A 128 0.01 44.31 20.65
C SER A 128 -0.80 43.14 21.23
N THR A 129 -1.72 43.43 22.15
CA THR A 129 -2.65 42.43 22.71
C THR A 129 -3.80 42.07 21.77
N LEU A 130 -3.99 42.78 20.65
CA LEU A 130 -4.98 42.46 19.61
C LEU A 130 -4.49 41.35 18.65
N SER A 131 -3.97 40.26 19.19
CA SER A 131 -3.59 39.08 18.39
C SER A 131 -4.80 38.46 17.71
N GLY A 132 -4.70 38.17 16.40
CA GLY A 132 -5.74 37.48 15.62
C GLY A 132 -6.63 38.37 14.74
N LEU A 133 -6.41 39.69 14.72
CA LEU A 133 -7.24 40.64 13.96
C LEU A 133 -6.69 41.03 12.57
N VAL A 134 -5.54 40.51 12.15
CA VAL A 134 -5.00 40.75 10.79
C VAL A 134 -5.60 39.76 9.81
N THR A 135 -6.66 40.19 9.15
CA THR A 135 -7.34 39.50 8.04
C THR A 135 -6.65 39.80 6.71
N THR A 136 -6.97 39.01 5.68
CA THR A 136 -6.47 39.23 4.32
C THR A 136 -6.81 40.62 3.78
N ALA A 137 -7.98 41.19 4.13
CA ALA A 137 -8.40 42.51 3.68
C ALA A 137 -7.52 43.66 4.20
N GLN A 138 -6.78 43.46 5.30
CA GLN A 138 -5.84 44.43 5.84
C GLN A 138 -4.44 44.34 5.19
N ILE A 139 -4.20 43.33 4.34
CA ILE A 139 -2.97 43.14 3.58
C ILE A 139 -3.29 43.33 2.11
N THR A 140 -2.88 44.47 1.53
CA THR A 140 -3.03 44.69 0.08
C THR A 140 -2.21 43.70 -0.73
N ASP A 141 -2.63 43.45 -1.96
CA ASP A 141 -1.97 42.53 -2.87
C ASP A 141 -0.47 42.84 -3.02
N ALA A 142 0.34 41.77 -3.10
CA ALA A 142 1.81 41.81 -3.19
C ALA A 142 2.57 42.43 -2.00
N ASN A 143 1.89 42.86 -0.94
CA ASN A 143 2.58 43.46 0.21
C ASN A 143 3.32 42.46 1.09
N VAL A 144 3.10 41.14 0.96
CA VAL A 144 3.93 40.11 1.61
C VAL A 144 5.10 39.77 0.69
N THR A 145 6.19 40.52 0.83
CA THR A 145 7.43 40.28 0.08
C THR A 145 8.28 39.20 0.75
N THR A 146 9.26 38.64 0.03
CA THR A 146 10.20 37.65 0.59
C THR A 146 10.87 38.13 1.87
N ALA A 147 11.29 39.41 1.93
CA ALA A 147 11.95 39.98 3.12
C ALA A 147 11.03 40.09 4.36
N LYS A 148 9.70 40.01 4.17
CA LYS A 148 8.73 39.99 5.28
C LYS A 148 8.43 38.57 5.76
N LEU A 149 8.90 37.55 5.06
CA LEU A 149 8.84 36.15 5.47
C LEU A 149 10.21 35.77 6.03
N ALA A 150 10.25 35.31 7.27
CA ALA A 150 11.47 34.71 7.79
C ALA A 150 11.84 33.46 6.97
N ASP A 151 13.11 33.08 6.98
CA ASP A 151 13.56 31.84 6.35
C ASP A 151 12.78 30.65 6.92
N ALA A 152 12.36 29.75 6.03
CA ALA A 152 11.48 28.61 6.34
C ALA A 152 10.10 28.96 6.95
N ALA A 153 9.68 30.23 6.93
CA ALA A 153 8.38 30.62 7.46
C ALA A 153 7.20 29.96 6.73
N VAL A 154 7.34 29.62 5.43
CA VAL A 154 6.33 28.88 4.66
C VAL A 154 6.65 27.39 4.74
N THR A 155 6.07 26.72 5.73
CA THR A 155 6.16 25.26 5.89
C THR A 155 5.17 24.56 4.97
N THR A 156 5.33 23.25 4.80
CA THR A 156 4.43 22.44 3.96
C THR A 156 2.96 22.59 4.37
N VAL A 157 2.65 22.66 5.68
CA VAL A 157 1.26 22.82 6.16
C VAL A 157 0.63 24.16 5.77
N LYS A 158 1.45 25.18 5.47
CA LYS A 158 0.98 26.50 4.98
C LYS A 158 0.71 26.49 3.47
N ILE A 159 1.04 25.40 2.78
CA ILE A 159 0.77 25.18 1.37
C ILE A 159 -0.29 24.08 1.28
N ALA A 160 -1.51 24.44 0.90
CA ALA A 160 -2.54 23.43 0.72
C ALA A 160 -2.15 22.40 -0.37
N ASP A 161 -2.68 21.19 -0.25
CA ASP A 161 -2.40 20.11 -1.18
C ASP A 161 -2.68 20.53 -2.63
N SER A 162 -1.82 20.08 -3.55
CA SER A 162 -1.88 20.40 -4.99
C SER A 162 -1.71 21.89 -5.35
N ASN A 163 -1.48 22.78 -4.38
CA ASN A 163 -1.27 24.19 -4.70
C ASN A 163 0.11 24.46 -5.32
N VAL A 164 1.08 23.55 -5.29
CA VAL A 164 2.31 23.68 -6.09
C VAL A 164 2.06 23.08 -7.48
N THR A 165 1.47 23.90 -8.36
CA THR A 165 1.23 23.53 -9.75
C THR A 165 2.52 23.61 -10.57
N THR A 166 2.52 23.03 -11.77
CA THR A 166 3.66 23.11 -12.71
C THR A 166 4.10 24.55 -12.99
N ALA A 167 3.15 25.48 -13.14
CA ALA A 167 3.46 26.90 -13.36
C ALA A 167 4.15 27.59 -12.15
N LYS A 168 4.09 27.00 -10.96
CA LYS A 168 4.77 27.49 -9.74
C LYS A 168 6.17 26.86 -9.57
N LEU A 169 6.53 25.90 -10.41
CA LEU A 169 7.86 25.34 -10.49
C LEU A 169 8.60 25.99 -11.66
N ALA A 170 9.81 26.48 -11.41
CA ALA A 170 10.68 26.90 -12.51
C ALA A 170 11.03 25.70 -13.40
N ASP A 171 11.30 25.97 -14.68
CA ASP A 171 11.83 24.96 -15.60
C ASP A 171 13.11 24.34 -15.03
N ALA A 172 13.21 23.01 -15.10
CA ALA A 172 14.27 22.21 -14.45
C ALA A 172 14.40 22.41 -12.92
N GLY A 173 13.38 22.98 -12.26
CA GLY A 173 13.38 23.23 -10.82
C GLY A 173 13.41 21.96 -9.97
N VAL A 174 13.03 20.80 -10.52
CA VAL A 174 13.17 19.48 -9.88
C VAL A 174 14.45 18.81 -10.37
N THR A 175 15.54 19.03 -9.64
CA THR A 175 16.85 18.44 -9.93
C THR A 175 16.96 17.02 -9.38
N THR A 176 17.97 16.25 -9.81
CA THR A 176 18.21 14.89 -9.29
C THR A 176 18.36 14.86 -7.78
N ALA A 177 19.07 15.82 -7.17
CA ALA A 177 19.20 15.91 -5.71
C ALA A 177 17.87 16.16 -4.97
N LYS A 178 16.83 16.63 -5.65
CA LYS A 178 15.48 16.80 -5.09
C LYS A 178 14.63 15.53 -5.24
N LEU A 179 15.12 14.53 -5.96
CA LEU A 179 14.51 13.20 -6.10
C LEU A 179 15.32 12.21 -5.28
N ALA A 180 14.70 11.59 -4.29
CA ALA A 180 15.37 10.50 -3.58
C ALA A 180 15.62 9.31 -4.52
N ASP A 181 16.69 8.56 -4.26
CA ASP A 181 17.09 7.41 -5.07
C ASP A 181 15.93 6.41 -5.20
N SER A 182 15.74 5.88 -6.40
CA SER A 182 14.68 4.91 -6.74
C SER A 182 13.22 5.39 -6.60
N ASN A 183 12.98 6.67 -6.27
CA ASN A 183 11.60 7.17 -6.11
C ASN A 183 10.88 7.46 -7.43
N VAL A 184 11.55 7.42 -8.58
CA VAL A 184 10.88 7.38 -9.90
C VAL A 184 10.55 5.93 -10.22
N THR A 185 9.43 5.44 -9.68
CA THR A 185 8.94 4.08 -9.89
C THR A 185 8.33 3.93 -11.28
N THR A 186 8.14 2.69 -11.75
CA THR A 186 7.50 2.39 -13.04
C THR A 186 6.14 3.05 -13.18
N ALA A 187 5.29 3.00 -12.14
CA ALA A 187 3.98 3.65 -12.15
C ALA A 187 4.01 5.19 -12.30
N LYS A 188 5.15 5.83 -12.01
CA LYS A 188 5.35 7.28 -12.20
C LYS A 188 5.84 7.62 -13.61
N ILE A 189 6.16 6.62 -14.42
CA ILE A 189 6.55 6.74 -15.82
C ILE A 189 5.39 6.21 -16.64
N ALA A 190 4.70 7.10 -17.38
CA ALA A 190 3.65 6.65 -18.28
C ALA A 190 4.20 5.66 -19.33
N ASP A 191 3.34 4.76 -19.81
CA ASP A 191 3.72 3.81 -20.85
C ASP A 191 4.30 4.54 -22.07
N SER A 192 5.39 4.01 -22.61
CA SER A 192 6.16 4.61 -23.73
C SER A 192 6.78 5.98 -23.44
N ALA A 193 6.74 6.49 -22.20
CA ALA A 193 7.31 7.81 -21.88
C ALA A 193 8.85 7.84 -22.00
N VAL A 194 9.54 6.70 -21.87
CA VAL A 194 10.98 6.58 -22.14
C VAL A 194 11.19 6.20 -23.60
N THR A 195 11.37 7.21 -24.45
CA THR A 195 11.67 7.04 -25.87
C THR A 195 13.16 6.80 -26.08
N THR A 196 13.56 6.31 -27.26
CA THR A 196 14.98 6.10 -27.62
C THR A 196 15.80 7.38 -27.48
N ALA A 197 15.25 8.55 -27.83
CA ALA A 197 15.91 9.84 -27.66
C ALA A 197 16.18 10.24 -26.18
N LYS A 198 15.47 9.62 -25.22
CA LYS A 198 15.69 9.82 -23.78
C LYS A 198 16.73 8.86 -23.20
N ILE A 199 17.24 7.92 -24.00
CA ILE A 199 18.25 6.95 -23.62
C ILE A 199 19.53 7.30 -24.39
N ALA A 200 20.63 7.56 -23.69
CA ALA A 200 21.91 7.76 -24.36
C ALA A 200 22.36 6.48 -25.09
N ASP A 201 23.01 6.65 -26.23
CA ASP A 201 23.49 5.54 -27.04
C ASP A 201 24.35 4.57 -26.22
N SER A 202 24.17 3.27 -26.46
CA SER A 202 24.87 2.17 -25.77
C SER A 202 24.58 1.98 -24.27
N ASN A 203 23.68 2.76 -23.65
CA ASN A 203 23.37 2.58 -22.22
C ASN A 203 22.49 1.37 -21.90
N VAL A 204 21.83 0.76 -22.90
CA VAL A 204 21.14 -0.53 -22.75
C VAL A 204 22.14 -1.66 -23.03
N THR A 205 22.84 -2.10 -21.99
CA THR A 205 23.82 -3.19 -22.06
C THR A 205 23.14 -4.57 -22.07
N ALA A 206 23.84 -5.62 -22.52
CA ALA A 206 23.30 -6.99 -22.53
C ALA A 206 22.75 -7.45 -21.15
N ALA A 207 23.41 -7.07 -20.05
CA ALA A 207 22.95 -7.37 -18.69
C ALA A 207 21.63 -6.68 -18.29
N LYS A 208 21.20 -5.65 -19.03
CA LYS A 208 19.93 -4.93 -18.82
C LYS A 208 18.80 -5.52 -19.69
N LEU A 209 19.10 -6.50 -20.53
CA LEU A 209 18.12 -7.23 -21.34
C LEU A 209 17.88 -8.61 -20.72
N ALA A 210 16.63 -9.02 -20.63
CA ALA A 210 16.31 -10.40 -20.24
C ALA A 210 16.86 -11.39 -21.28
N SER A 211 17.25 -12.59 -20.85
CA SER A 211 17.75 -13.63 -21.75
C SER A 211 16.73 -13.92 -22.86
N GLY A 212 17.13 -13.71 -24.12
CA GLY A 212 16.26 -13.90 -25.30
C GLY A 212 15.47 -12.67 -25.77
N ALA A 213 15.46 -11.55 -25.04
CA ALA A 213 14.70 -10.35 -25.41
C ALA A 213 15.17 -9.67 -26.72
N ALA A 214 16.36 -10.03 -27.23
CA ALA A 214 16.97 -9.42 -28.41
C ALA A 214 16.58 -10.07 -29.76
N LEU A 215 15.76 -11.14 -29.78
CA LEU A 215 15.61 -11.96 -31.00
C LEU A 215 14.49 -11.51 -31.96
N SER A 216 13.44 -10.85 -31.48
CA SER A 216 12.26 -10.51 -32.32
C SER A 216 12.34 -9.17 -33.06
N ASN A 217 13.27 -8.28 -32.68
CA ASN A 217 13.40 -6.92 -33.23
C ASN A 217 14.76 -6.66 -33.89
N LEU A 218 15.44 -7.70 -34.38
CA LEU A 218 16.62 -7.52 -35.21
C LEU A 218 16.17 -6.96 -36.56
N ALA A 219 16.62 -5.74 -36.89
CA ALA A 219 16.42 -5.20 -38.23
C ALA A 219 16.97 -6.20 -39.26
N THR A 220 16.32 -6.30 -40.42
CA THR A 220 16.76 -7.14 -41.54
C THR A 220 18.24 -6.90 -41.81
N ASN A 221 19.05 -7.95 -41.85
CA ASN A 221 20.52 -7.92 -42.01
C ASN A 221 21.35 -7.34 -40.84
N SER A 222 20.76 -7.06 -39.66
CA SER A 222 21.52 -6.51 -38.51
C SER A 222 22.43 -7.54 -37.82
N VAL A 223 22.19 -8.83 -38.07
CA VAL A 223 23.07 -9.94 -37.72
C VAL A 223 24.03 -10.19 -38.88
N THR A 224 25.24 -9.66 -38.79
CA THR A 224 26.30 -9.86 -39.79
C THR A 224 27.15 -11.08 -39.44
N LYS A 225 27.83 -11.68 -40.45
CA LYS A 225 28.76 -12.79 -40.25
C LYS A 225 29.77 -12.52 -39.13
N ALA A 226 30.31 -11.30 -39.06
CA ALA A 226 31.24 -10.86 -38.01
C ALA A 226 30.65 -10.87 -36.59
N LYS A 227 29.32 -10.69 -36.43
CA LYS A 227 28.64 -10.79 -35.13
C LYS A 227 28.38 -12.25 -34.71
N LEU A 228 28.29 -13.16 -35.68
CA LEU A 228 28.17 -14.60 -35.44
C LEU A 228 29.52 -15.27 -35.16
N GLU A 229 30.59 -14.81 -35.81
CA GLU A 229 31.96 -15.32 -35.62
C GLU A 229 32.51 -15.07 -34.21
N GLN A 230 31.93 -14.15 -33.43
CA GLN A 230 32.26 -13.96 -32.00
C GLN A 230 31.62 -15.01 -31.06
N ILE A 231 30.73 -15.88 -31.56
CA ILE A 231 30.10 -16.94 -30.77
C ILE A 231 30.81 -18.26 -31.08
N ALA A 232 31.89 -18.53 -30.35
CA ALA A 232 32.87 -19.56 -30.71
C ALA A 232 32.41 -21.04 -30.64
N SER A 233 31.15 -21.40 -30.37
CA SER A 233 30.83 -22.81 -30.04
C SER A 233 29.45 -23.40 -30.38
N TYR A 234 28.62 -22.83 -31.26
CA TYR A 234 27.37 -23.53 -31.65
C TYR A 234 27.12 -23.58 -33.15
N ARG A 235 27.08 -24.82 -33.68
CA ARG A 235 26.62 -25.19 -35.03
C ARG A 235 25.20 -24.67 -35.25
N VAL A 236 24.98 -23.92 -36.33
CA VAL A 236 23.64 -23.56 -36.77
C VAL A 236 22.96 -24.79 -37.37
N LEU A 237 21.96 -25.35 -36.69
CA LEU A 237 21.12 -26.48 -37.16
C LEU A 237 19.77 -25.96 -37.65
N GLY A 238 19.78 -25.04 -38.61
CA GLY A 238 18.57 -24.44 -39.18
C GLY A 238 18.54 -24.55 -40.70
N ASN A 239 17.37 -24.91 -41.24
CA ASN A 239 17.12 -24.98 -42.68
C ASN A 239 17.20 -23.55 -43.28
N LEU A 240 18.17 -23.29 -44.16
CA LEU A 240 18.30 -22.03 -44.87
C LEU A 240 17.25 -21.97 -46.00
N THR A 241 16.04 -21.50 -45.70
CA THR A 241 15.03 -21.19 -46.72
C THR A 241 15.09 -19.70 -47.05
N GLY A 242 15.98 -19.33 -47.98
CA GLY A 242 16.11 -17.97 -48.50
C GLY A 242 17.09 -17.90 -49.67
N SER A 243 16.65 -17.29 -50.77
CA SER A 243 17.39 -17.17 -52.04
C SER A 243 18.77 -16.51 -51.87
N LEU A 244 19.82 -17.31 -52.10
CA LEU A 244 21.19 -16.98 -52.54
C LEU A 244 21.79 -15.61 -52.16
N ALA A 245 22.66 -15.61 -51.15
CA ALA A 245 23.85 -14.77 -51.12
C ALA A 245 25.02 -15.55 -50.48
N ASN A 246 25.95 -15.98 -51.34
CA ASN A 246 27.28 -16.58 -51.08
C ASN A 246 27.51 -17.33 -49.75
N VAL A 247 27.38 -18.66 -49.80
CA VAL A 247 28.08 -19.56 -48.87
C VAL A 247 29.41 -19.93 -49.54
N ASP A 248 30.51 -19.30 -49.13
CA ASP A 248 31.84 -19.54 -49.72
C ASP A 248 32.43 -20.92 -49.37
N GLU A 249 31.98 -21.56 -48.28
CA GLU A 249 32.43 -22.90 -47.92
C GLU A 249 31.39 -23.61 -47.05
N VAL A 250 30.98 -24.83 -47.45
CA VAL A 250 30.23 -25.77 -46.61
C VAL A 250 31.21 -26.84 -46.15
N THR A 251 31.79 -26.66 -44.97
CA THR A 251 32.66 -27.69 -44.37
C THR A 251 31.78 -28.74 -43.71
N VAL A 252 31.65 -29.91 -44.34
CA VAL A 252 31.05 -31.09 -43.70
C VAL A 252 32.14 -31.76 -42.88
N SER A 253 32.18 -31.49 -41.57
CA SER A 253 33.14 -32.15 -40.68
C SER A 253 32.83 -33.64 -40.60
N ASN A 254 33.79 -34.46 -41.00
CA ASN A 254 33.77 -35.93 -41.02
C ASN A 254 33.18 -36.51 -39.72
N ASP A 255 31.91 -36.90 -39.74
CA ASP A 255 31.33 -37.78 -38.74
C ASP A 255 31.64 -39.23 -39.15
N PRO A 256 32.47 -39.97 -38.41
CA PRO A 256 32.85 -41.35 -38.75
C PRO A 256 31.70 -42.36 -38.62
N THR A 257 30.50 -41.93 -38.23
CA THR A 257 29.32 -42.82 -38.06
C THR A 257 28.37 -42.85 -39.26
N MET A 258 28.63 -42.10 -40.33
CA MET A 258 27.80 -42.12 -41.53
C MET A 258 28.09 -43.34 -42.41
N ALA A 259 27.11 -44.23 -42.51
CA ALA A 259 27.18 -45.47 -43.29
C ALA A 259 27.58 -45.22 -44.76
N ALA A 260 28.51 -46.04 -45.26
CA ALA A 260 29.17 -45.93 -46.56
C ALA A 260 28.23 -45.97 -47.79
N GLY A 261 26.92 -46.15 -47.62
CA GLY A 261 25.91 -46.10 -48.68
C GLY A 261 25.13 -44.78 -48.81
N SER A 262 25.34 -43.81 -47.90
CA SER A 262 24.63 -42.52 -47.90
C SER A 262 25.43 -41.38 -48.55
N GLN A 263 26.52 -41.68 -49.25
CA GLN A 263 27.36 -40.67 -49.93
C GLN A 263 27.01 -40.48 -51.42
N THR A 264 26.14 -41.31 -52.01
CA THR A 264 25.86 -41.32 -53.45
C THR A 264 24.65 -40.49 -53.90
N SER A 265 23.90 -39.86 -52.99
CA SER A 265 22.71 -39.06 -53.36
C SER A 265 22.89 -37.54 -53.22
N LEU A 266 24.06 -37.04 -52.79
CA LEU A 266 24.34 -35.61 -52.65
C LEU A 266 25.56 -35.12 -53.44
N VAL A 267 26.30 -36.02 -54.12
CA VAL A 267 27.44 -35.65 -54.98
C VAL A 267 27.03 -35.51 -56.45
N THR A 268 25.81 -35.92 -56.84
CA THR A 268 25.37 -35.96 -58.25
C THR A 268 24.90 -34.61 -58.80
N GLU A 269 24.66 -33.60 -57.97
CA GLU A 269 24.26 -32.26 -58.44
C GLU A 269 25.38 -31.20 -58.37
N TYR A 270 26.46 -31.46 -57.60
CA TYR A 270 27.62 -30.56 -57.55
C TYR A 270 28.74 -30.95 -58.54
N ALA A 271 28.84 -32.22 -58.95
CA ALA A 271 29.77 -32.64 -60.00
C ALA A 271 29.33 -32.20 -61.42
N ALA A 272 28.04 -31.90 -61.64
CA ALA A 272 27.51 -31.49 -62.94
C ALA A 272 27.72 -30.00 -63.29
N ARG A 273 28.13 -29.16 -62.32
CA ARG A 273 28.43 -27.73 -62.56
C ARG A 273 29.92 -27.38 -62.48
N SER A 274 30.78 -28.31 -62.06
CA SER A 274 32.25 -28.14 -62.06
C SER A 274 32.96 -28.88 -63.21
N LEU A 275 32.25 -29.72 -63.96
CA LEU A 275 32.80 -30.51 -65.08
C LEU A 275 32.54 -29.87 -66.46
N ILE A 276 32.70 -28.54 -66.60
CA ILE A 276 32.69 -27.82 -67.89
C ILE A 276 34.03 -27.09 -68.14
N THR A 277 35.13 -27.55 -67.52
CA THR A 277 36.48 -27.07 -67.87
C THR A 277 37.52 -28.19 -67.82
N SER A 278 37.37 -29.25 -68.61
CA SER A 278 38.55 -29.90 -69.18
C SER A 278 38.20 -30.78 -70.39
N THR A 279 39.01 -30.61 -71.42
CA THR A 279 39.02 -31.33 -72.68
C THR A 279 39.38 -32.81 -72.48
N ALA A 280 38.39 -33.70 -72.46
CA ALA A 280 38.51 -35.10 -72.93
C ALA A 280 37.21 -35.85 -72.65
N PHE A 281 36.39 -36.07 -73.68
CA PHE A 281 35.79 -37.37 -74.03
C PHE A 281 34.92 -37.17 -75.28
N SER A 282 35.60 -37.09 -76.41
CA SER A 282 34.99 -37.31 -77.72
C SER A 282 34.61 -38.79 -77.87
N SER A 283 33.53 -39.03 -78.63
CA SER A 283 33.05 -40.31 -79.16
C SER A 283 32.11 -41.14 -78.27
N ALA A 284 30.80 -40.88 -78.41
CA ALA A 284 29.75 -41.86 -78.74
C ALA A 284 28.37 -41.45 -78.17
N LEU A 285 27.64 -40.61 -78.90
CA LEU A 285 26.19 -40.42 -78.73
C LEU A 285 25.53 -40.49 -80.12
N PRO A 286 24.82 -41.58 -80.46
CA PRO A 286 23.89 -41.56 -81.57
C PRO A 286 22.51 -41.05 -81.11
N ALA A 287 22.09 -39.95 -81.74
CA ALA A 287 20.74 -39.56 -82.16
C ALA A 287 19.50 -39.80 -81.25
N GLN A 288 18.77 -38.70 -81.07
CA GLN A 288 17.35 -38.65 -80.65
C GLN A 288 16.42 -39.51 -81.52
N THR A 289 15.31 -39.99 -80.94
CA THR A 289 13.93 -39.80 -81.48
C THR A 289 12.88 -40.19 -80.42
N GLY A 290 11.82 -39.38 -80.30
CA GLY A 290 10.81 -39.44 -79.23
C GLY A 290 9.71 -40.47 -79.41
N ASN A 291 8.78 -40.52 -78.44
CA ASN A 291 7.45 -41.10 -78.60
C ASN A 291 6.46 -40.56 -77.55
N ALA A 292 5.58 -39.65 -78.01
CA ALA A 292 4.28 -39.40 -77.42
C ALA A 292 3.38 -40.65 -77.61
N ARG A 293 2.63 -41.01 -76.57
CA ARG A 293 1.82 -42.24 -76.53
C ARG A 293 0.40 -41.98 -77.05
N LYS A 294 0.02 -42.79 -78.03
CA LYS A 294 -1.14 -42.79 -78.95
C LYS A 294 -2.55 -42.70 -78.35
N ILE A 295 -3.41 -41.97 -79.07
CA ILE A 295 -4.87 -42.15 -79.16
C ILE A 295 -5.13 -43.35 -80.12
N PRO A 296 -6.04 -44.30 -79.81
CA PRO A 296 -6.36 -45.40 -80.71
C PRO A 296 -7.21 -44.94 -81.91
N THR A 297 -6.85 -45.45 -83.08
CA THR A 297 -7.56 -45.34 -84.34
C THR A 297 -8.74 -46.31 -84.39
N THR A 298 -9.93 -45.82 -84.77
CA THR A 298 -10.87 -46.59 -85.60
C THR A 298 -11.43 -45.70 -86.70
N ASP A 299 -11.71 -46.40 -87.79
CA ASP A 299 -12.00 -46.02 -89.15
C ASP A 299 -12.86 -44.77 -89.42
N GLY A 300 -12.55 -44.15 -90.55
CA GLY A 300 -13.35 -43.08 -91.11
C GLY A 300 -14.73 -43.56 -91.53
N THR A 301 -15.73 -43.19 -90.74
CA THR A 301 -17.06 -42.84 -91.25
C THR A 301 -17.53 -41.58 -90.53
N ASN A 302 -18.07 -40.65 -91.32
CA ASN A 302 -18.71 -39.42 -90.86
C ASN A 302 -19.80 -39.75 -89.82
N ALA A 303 -19.56 -39.38 -88.57
CA ALA A 303 -20.63 -39.15 -87.59
C ALA A 303 -20.27 -37.90 -86.80
N SER A 304 -20.88 -36.78 -87.20
CA SER A 304 -20.99 -35.58 -86.38
C SER A 304 -21.72 -35.96 -85.10
N TRP A 305 -21.03 -35.87 -83.96
CA TRP A 305 -21.66 -35.92 -82.64
C TRP A 305 -21.56 -34.54 -82.00
N THR A 306 -22.51 -33.69 -82.35
CA THR A 306 -22.90 -32.56 -81.51
C THR A 306 -23.63 -33.07 -80.28
N PHE A 307 -23.11 -32.75 -79.10
CA PHE A 307 -23.89 -32.76 -77.86
C PHE A 307 -24.26 -31.32 -77.47
N PRO A 308 -25.43 -31.13 -76.83
CA PRO A 308 -26.20 -29.89 -76.87
C PRO A 308 -25.63 -28.81 -75.94
N ALA A 309 -25.83 -27.55 -76.30
CA ALA A 309 -25.54 -26.42 -75.43
C ALA A 309 -26.43 -26.46 -74.18
N PHE A 310 -25.81 -26.30 -73.00
CA PHE A 310 -26.46 -25.69 -71.85
C PHE A 310 -25.52 -24.71 -71.14
N ASP A 311 -26.18 -23.64 -70.72
CA ASP A 311 -25.75 -22.38 -70.16
C ASP A 311 -25.02 -22.45 -68.81
N ALA A 312 -24.35 -21.33 -68.50
CA ALA A 312 -23.93 -20.75 -67.22
C ALA A 312 -23.59 -21.70 -66.04
N ASP A 313 -22.46 -21.39 -65.40
CA ASP A 313 -21.97 -21.91 -64.11
C ASP A 313 -21.07 -23.15 -64.18
N ILE A 314 -19.82 -22.88 -64.53
CA ILE A 314 -18.68 -23.79 -64.35
C ILE A 314 -18.31 -23.84 -62.85
N PHE A 315 -18.38 -25.04 -62.26
CA PHE A 315 -17.32 -25.49 -61.36
C PHE A 315 -17.06 -26.99 -61.55
N ARG A 316 -15.97 -27.34 -62.24
CA ARG A 316 -15.43 -28.71 -62.27
C ARG A 316 -14.00 -28.69 -61.72
N VAL A 317 -13.81 -29.42 -60.63
CA VAL A 317 -12.52 -29.73 -60.01
C VAL A 317 -11.70 -30.60 -60.96
N ARG A 318 -10.45 -30.22 -61.24
CA ARG A 318 -9.43 -31.10 -61.82
C ARG A 318 -8.32 -31.35 -60.81
N ASP A 319 -8.32 -32.60 -60.36
CA ASP A 319 -7.28 -33.37 -59.66
C ASP A 319 -5.99 -33.45 -60.50
N ASN A 320 -4.81 -33.40 -59.85
CA ASN A 320 -3.48 -33.33 -60.48
C ASN A 320 -2.81 -34.69 -60.75
N THR A 321 -3.57 -35.79 -60.82
CA THR A 321 -3.13 -37.21 -60.99
C THR A 321 -2.79 -37.97 -59.71
N ASP A 322 -3.19 -37.47 -58.54
CA ASP A 322 -3.11 -38.22 -57.29
C ASP A 322 -4.45 -38.93 -57.01
N GLN A 323 -4.51 -40.24 -57.25
CA GLN A 323 -5.72 -41.06 -57.05
C GLN A 323 -6.16 -41.20 -55.57
N THR A 324 -5.49 -40.57 -54.60
CA THR A 324 -5.84 -40.68 -53.17
C THR A 324 -6.63 -39.50 -52.60
N LYS A 325 -6.95 -38.46 -53.39
CA LYS A 325 -7.73 -37.30 -52.91
C LYS A 325 -9.12 -37.21 -53.54
N GLN A 326 -10.11 -37.82 -52.87
CA GLN A 326 -11.52 -37.55 -53.14
C GLN A 326 -12.02 -36.38 -52.27
N VAL A 327 -12.70 -35.41 -52.87
CA VAL A 327 -13.58 -34.51 -52.13
C VAL A 327 -14.89 -35.26 -51.86
N ALA A 328 -14.98 -35.91 -50.71
CA ALA A 328 -16.19 -36.61 -50.28
C ALA A 328 -16.98 -35.76 -49.28
N PHE A 329 -18.23 -35.42 -49.62
CA PHE A 329 -19.18 -34.89 -48.65
C PHE A 329 -20.00 -36.06 -48.11
N ALA A 330 -19.57 -36.64 -46.99
CA ALA A 330 -20.38 -37.61 -46.27
C ALA A 330 -21.55 -36.89 -45.60
N VAL A 331 -22.76 -37.14 -46.06
CA VAL A 331 -23.99 -36.68 -45.42
C VAL A 331 -24.77 -37.91 -44.99
N SER A 332 -24.68 -38.31 -43.72
CA SER A 332 -25.60 -39.30 -43.15
C SER A 332 -26.85 -38.58 -42.64
N GLY A 333 -28.04 -39.03 -43.06
CA GLY A 333 -29.30 -38.69 -42.39
C GLY A 333 -30.12 -37.51 -42.93
N VAL A 334 -29.90 -37.05 -44.17
CA VAL A 334 -30.82 -36.08 -44.78
C VAL A 334 -31.92 -36.83 -45.55
N SER A 335 -33.10 -36.94 -44.93
CA SER A 335 -34.33 -37.37 -45.62
C SER A 335 -34.76 -36.29 -46.63
N THR A 336 -35.22 -36.73 -47.80
CA THR A 336 -35.56 -35.88 -48.94
C THR A 336 -36.49 -34.73 -48.56
N GLY A 337 -36.09 -33.49 -48.85
CA GLY A 337 -36.98 -32.33 -48.78
C GLY A 337 -36.39 -31.03 -48.20
N THR A 338 -35.14 -30.98 -47.75
CA THR A 338 -34.55 -29.74 -47.23
C THR A 338 -33.21 -29.42 -47.90
N THR A 339 -33.18 -28.37 -48.72
CA THR A 339 -31.92 -27.78 -49.23
C THR A 339 -31.22 -27.05 -48.08
N ARG A 340 -29.93 -27.34 -47.85
CA ARG A 340 -29.06 -26.47 -47.04
C ARG A 340 -28.02 -25.83 -47.93
N THR A 341 -27.97 -24.50 -47.91
CA THR A 341 -27.02 -23.70 -48.69
C THR A 341 -25.81 -23.37 -47.81
N LEU A 342 -24.61 -23.66 -48.29
CA LEU A 342 -23.36 -23.15 -47.72
C LEU A 342 -22.94 -21.92 -48.55
N THR A 343 -23.03 -20.73 -47.96
CA THR A 343 -22.54 -19.50 -48.59
C THR A 343 -21.13 -19.22 -48.10
N ILE A 344 -20.15 -19.18 -49.01
CA ILE A 344 -18.76 -18.82 -48.72
C ILE A 344 -18.54 -17.38 -49.20
N PRO A 345 -17.96 -16.47 -48.39
CA PRO A 345 -17.73 -15.08 -48.81
C PRO A 345 -16.84 -14.99 -50.07
N ASN A 346 -17.10 -14.01 -50.93
CA ASN A 346 -16.20 -13.60 -52.02
C ASN A 346 -14.97 -12.85 -51.47
N GLN A 347 -14.13 -13.55 -50.71
CA GLN A 347 -12.80 -13.11 -50.30
C GLN A 347 -11.86 -14.32 -50.38
N SER A 348 -10.60 -14.08 -50.70
CA SER A 348 -9.58 -15.14 -50.66
C SER A 348 -9.39 -15.61 -49.22
N GLY A 349 -9.71 -16.87 -48.93
CA GLY A 349 -9.55 -17.48 -47.61
C GLY A 349 -9.50 -19.01 -47.66
N THR A 350 -8.83 -19.63 -46.69
CA THR A 350 -8.70 -21.08 -46.55
C THR A 350 -9.95 -21.68 -45.89
N LEU A 351 -10.53 -22.74 -46.46
CA LEU A 351 -11.58 -23.53 -45.81
C LEU A 351 -10.95 -24.41 -44.73
N ALA A 352 -11.13 -24.05 -43.45
CA ALA A 352 -10.66 -24.81 -42.29
C ALA A 352 -11.36 -26.18 -42.19
N LEU A 353 -10.62 -27.26 -41.94
CA LEU A 353 -11.20 -28.56 -41.58
C LEU A 353 -11.81 -28.48 -40.18
N THR A 354 -12.71 -29.39 -39.79
CA THR A 354 -13.26 -29.45 -38.43
C THR A 354 -12.20 -29.67 -37.34
N SER A 355 -10.99 -30.13 -37.71
CA SER A 355 -9.81 -30.16 -36.85
C SER A 355 -9.16 -28.79 -36.64
N ASP A 356 -9.43 -27.83 -37.52
CA ASP A 356 -8.86 -26.48 -37.54
C ASP A 356 -9.86 -25.45 -36.97
N LEU A 357 -11.12 -25.84 -36.80
CA LEU A 357 -12.06 -25.13 -35.94
C LEU A 357 -11.73 -25.50 -34.49
N PRO A 358 -11.41 -24.55 -33.59
CA PRO A 358 -11.25 -24.88 -32.18
C PRO A 358 -12.50 -25.63 -31.73
N GLN A 359 -12.35 -26.85 -31.21
CA GLN A 359 -13.46 -27.57 -30.58
C GLN A 359 -14.15 -26.58 -29.65
N ALA A 360 -15.47 -26.42 -29.78
CA ALA A 360 -16.20 -25.39 -29.04
C ALA A 360 -15.80 -25.44 -27.56
N GLY A 361 -15.23 -24.34 -27.05
CA GLY A 361 -14.72 -24.27 -25.68
C GLY A 361 -13.28 -24.76 -25.47
N GLN A 362 -12.42 -24.85 -26.50
CA GLN A 362 -10.98 -25.10 -26.36
C GLN A 362 -10.16 -23.90 -26.84
N ARG A 363 -9.13 -23.51 -26.07
CA ARG A 363 -8.23 -22.39 -26.38
C ARG A 363 -6.78 -22.80 -26.08
N ASN A 364 -5.85 -22.30 -26.87
CA ASN A 364 -4.43 -22.52 -26.61
C ASN A 364 -3.93 -21.51 -25.58
N PHE A 365 -3.22 -22.02 -24.57
CA PHE A 365 -2.54 -21.21 -23.56
C PHE A 365 -1.08 -21.61 -23.47
N THR A 366 -0.22 -20.64 -23.17
CA THR A 366 1.19 -20.90 -22.89
C THR A 366 1.34 -21.43 -21.46
N ALA A 367 2.02 -22.56 -21.30
CA ALA A 367 2.22 -23.19 -20.00
C ALA A 367 3.43 -22.60 -19.25
N THR A 368 3.28 -22.42 -17.94
CA THR A 368 4.37 -22.14 -16.99
C THR A 368 4.53 -23.35 -16.09
N GLY A 369 5.58 -24.12 -16.33
CA GLY A 369 5.73 -25.50 -15.85
C GLY A 369 5.25 -26.53 -16.89
N THR A 370 5.57 -27.81 -16.63
CA THR A 370 5.10 -28.91 -17.49
C THR A 370 3.70 -29.32 -17.03
N LEU A 371 2.72 -29.30 -17.94
CA LEU A 371 1.33 -29.64 -17.66
C LEU A 371 1.01 -31.03 -18.21
N PRO A 372 0.66 -32.00 -17.36
CA PRO A 372 0.22 -33.32 -17.80
C PRO A 372 -1.08 -33.25 -18.62
N ASN A 373 -1.33 -34.24 -19.46
CA ASN A 373 -2.62 -34.39 -20.13
C ASN A 373 -3.75 -34.58 -19.10
N GLY A 374 -4.89 -33.91 -19.28
CA GLY A 374 -6.00 -33.96 -18.32
C GLY A 374 -5.76 -33.20 -17.00
N ALA A 375 -4.73 -32.37 -16.90
CA ALA A 375 -4.48 -31.57 -15.70
C ALA A 375 -5.46 -30.39 -15.58
N THR A 376 -5.98 -30.16 -14.37
CA THR A 376 -6.69 -28.93 -14.01
C THR A 376 -5.70 -27.77 -13.99
N VAL A 377 -6.04 -26.70 -14.70
CA VAL A 377 -5.16 -25.54 -14.85
C VAL A 377 -5.79 -24.25 -14.33
N VAL A 378 -4.93 -23.39 -13.79
CA VAL A 378 -5.24 -22.05 -13.32
C VAL A 378 -4.62 -21.00 -14.23
N LEU A 379 -5.27 -19.85 -14.34
CA LEU A 379 -4.72 -18.69 -15.06
C LEU A 379 -3.81 -17.89 -14.12
N ASN A 380 -2.57 -17.68 -14.55
CA ASN A 380 -1.60 -16.85 -13.85
C ASN A 380 -1.80 -15.37 -14.24
N SER A 381 -1.31 -14.45 -13.42
CA SER A 381 -1.41 -13.01 -13.66
C SER A 381 -0.65 -12.52 -14.91
N ASP A 382 0.33 -13.29 -15.39
CA ASP A 382 1.07 -13.04 -16.62
C ASP A 382 0.36 -13.56 -17.89
N GLY A 383 -0.84 -14.13 -17.74
CA GLY A 383 -1.64 -14.70 -18.84
C GLY A 383 -1.27 -16.14 -19.22
N THR A 384 -0.29 -16.75 -18.55
CA THR A 384 0.06 -18.16 -18.73
C THR A 384 -0.81 -19.08 -17.88
N VAL A 385 -0.73 -20.39 -18.10
CA VAL A 385 -1.43 -21.40 -17.29
C VAL A 385 -0.46 -22.30 -16.52
N SER A 386 -0.82 -22.66 -15.29
CA SER A 386 -0.07 -23.59 -14.45
C SER A 386 -0.99 -24.64 -13.81
N THR A 387 -0.44 -25.72 -13.25
CA THR A 387 -1.24 -26.72 -12.53
C THR A 387 -1.78 -26.15 -11.22
N VAL A 388 -2.89 -26.72 -10.75
CA VAL A 388 -3.32 -26.50 -9.37
C VAL A 388 -2.20 -26.94 -8.41
N THR A 389 -1.90 -26.08 -7.45
CA THR A 389 -0.94 -26.35 -6.36
C THR A 389 -1.69 -26.24 -5.05
N ALA A 390 -1.54 -27.25 -4.20
CA ALA A 390 -2.05 -27.23 -2.85
C ALA A 390 -1.00 -27.70 -1.85
N ASN A 391 -1.02 -27.12 -0.66
CA ASN A 391 -0.27 -27.59 0.49
C ASN A 391 -1.21 -27.77 1.70
N ASN A 392 -0.80 -28.62 2.63
CA ASN A 392 -1.51 -28.84 3.89
C ASN A 392 -0.97 -27.91 4.98
N ASP A 393 -1.77 -27.75 6.04
CA ASP A 393 -1.32 -27.13 7.28
C ASP A 393 -0.10 -27.90 7.82
N THR A 394 1.01 -27.18 7.98
CA THR A 394 2.29 -27.78 8.36
C THR A 394 2.94 -26.96 9.46
N THR A 395 3.25 -27.61 10.58
CA THR A 395 4.01 -27.01 11.68
C THR A 395 5.48 -27.43 11.57
N GLY A 396 6.37 -26.45 11.62
CA GLY A 396 7.81 -26.64 11.62
C GLY A 396 8.39 -27.24 12.89
N THR A 397 9.71 -27.39 12.91
CA THR A 397 10.41 -27.83 14.12
C THR A 397 10.58 -26.67 15.11
N ALA A 398 10.15 -26.87 16.35
CA ALA A 398 10.32 -25.91 17.43
C ALA A 398 11.82 -25.68 17.73
N THR A 399 12.22 -24.42 17.81
CA THR A 399 13.63 -24.01 18.01
C THR A 399 13.73 -23.04 19.17
N VAL A 400 14.65 -23.29 20.10
CA VAL A 400 14.86 -22.44 21.28
C VAL A 400 15.64 -21.19 20.87
N PHE A 401 15.08 -20.00 21.15
CA PHE A 401 15.80 -18.72 21.01
C PHE A 401 16.40 -18.24 22.33
N ARG A 402 15.90 -18.73 23.48
CA ARG A 402 16.47 -18.42 24.79
C ARG A 402 16.36 -19.60 25.75
N SER A 403 17.51 -20.13 26.16
CA SER A 403 17.65 -21.19 27.17
C SER A 403 17.59 -20.65 28.63
N ALA A 404 16.60 -19.81 28.91
CA ALA A 404 16.29 -19.28 30.23
C ALA A 404 14.78 -19.03 30.33
N SER A 405 14.24 -18.97 31.55
CA SER A 405 12.81 -18.70 31.74
C SER A 405 12.43 -17.37 31.08
N THR A 406 11.60 -17.43 30.05
CA THR A 406 11.28 -16.28 29.20
C THR A 406 9.81 -15.89 29.34
N THR A 407 9.52 -14.60 29.47
CA THR A 407 8.17 -14.05 29.62
C THR A 407 8.05 -12.74 28.85
N TRP A 408 6.82 -12.26 28.65
CA TRP A 408 6.51 -11.05 27.88
C TRP A 408 7.16 -11.08 26.49
N ILE A 409 6.90 -12.15 25.74
CA ILE A 409 7.43 -12.31 24.39
C ILE A 409 6.58 -11.47 23.44
N ALA A 410 7.24 -10.72 22.56
CA ALA A 410 6.64 -9.99 21.47
C ALA A 410 7.45 -10.20 20.20
N SER A 411 6.79 -10.22 19.05
CA SER A 411 7.47 -10.41 17.76
C SER A 411 6.90 -9.49 16.69
N ALA A 412 7.73 -9.14 15.71
CA ALA A 412 7.32 -8.41 14.53
C ALA A 412 8.06 -8.95 13.29
N ALA A 413 7.33 -9.17 12.19
CA ALA A 413 7.94 -9.51 10.92
C ALA A 413 8.66 -8.29 10.34
N LEU A 414 9.95 -8.44 10.03
CA LEU A 414 10.74 -7.42 9.34
C LEU A 414 10.68 -7.61 7.82
N SER A 415 10.59 -8.86 7.37
CA SER A 415 10.49 -9.23 5.96
C SER A 415 9.75 -10.57 5.82
N ALA A 416 9.62 -11.07 4.59
CA ALA A 416 9.07 -12.40 4.32
C ALA A 416 9.92 -13.55 4.91
N THR A 417 11.15 -13.28 5.34
CA THR A 417 12.10 -14.29 5.84
C THR A 417 12.73 -13.95 7.18
N GLN A 418 12.41 -12.79 7.77
CA GLN A 418 12.99 -12.37 9.05
C GLN A 418 11.93 -11.85 10.01
N VAL A 419 12.06 -12.27 11.26
CA VAL A 419 11.26 -11.82 12.40
C VAL A 419 12.19 -11.34 13.50
N VAL A 420 11.84 -10.24 14.16
CA VAL A 420 12.46 -9.86 15.43
C VAL A 420 11.61 -10.38 16.58
N VAL A 421 12.25 -10.99 17.58
CA VAL A 421 11.62 -11.45 18.81
C VAL A 421 12.23 -10.67 19.97
N CYS A 422 11.41 -9.94 20.71
CA CYS A 422 11.80 -9.24 21.93
C CYS A 422 11.16 -9.92 23.13
N TYR A 423 11.90 -10.03 24.23
CA TYR A 423 11.44 -10.77 25.41
C TYR A 423 12.19 -10.33 26.67
N TYR A 424 11.72 -10.78 27.82
CA TYR A 424 12.42 -10.67 29.09
C TYR A 424 12.73 -12.06 29.64
N ASP A 425 13.97 -12.29 30.07
CA ASP A 425 14.48 -13.61 30.46
C ASP A 425 14.59 -13.84 31.96
N GLY A 426 13.92 -13.01 32.76
CA GLY A 426 14.05 -13.02 34.22
C GLY A 426 15.16 -12.11 34.74
N THR A 427 16.03 -11.57 33.88
CA THR A 427 17.11 -10.66 34.28
C THR A 427 17.24 -9.46 33.35
N ASN A 428 17.18 -9.68 32.04
CA ASN A 428 17.40 -8.67 31.01
C ASN A 428 16.26 -8.69 29.99
N SER A 429 16.00 -7.53 29.39
CA SER A 429 15.14 -7.44 28.22
C SER A 429 16.02 -7.48 26.96
N GLN A 430 15.73 -8.42 26.07
CA GLN A 430 16.59 -8.81 24.94
C GLN A 430 15.82 -8.95 23.64
N ALA A 431 16.52 -8.77 22.52
CA ALA A 431 15.99 -8.95 21.18
C ALA A 431 16.86 -9.95 20.39
N VAL A 432 16.25 -10.74 19.51
CA VAL A 432 16.94 -11.68 18.62
C VAL A 432 16.26 -11.74 17.26
N ILE A 433 17.04 -11.92 16.19
CA ILE A 433 16.51 -12.15 14.83
C ILE A 433 16.31 -13.64 14.61
N GLY A 434 15.09 -14.02 14.21
CA GLY A 434 14.80 -15.31 13.60
C GLY A 434 14.86 -15.21 12.08
N THR A 435 15.59 -16.11 11.43
CA THR A 435 15.64 -16.26 9.97
C THR A 435 14.87 -17.50 9.56
N ILE A 436 13.86 -17.32 8.71
CA ILE A 436 12.90 -18.34 8.29
C ILE A 436 13.28 -18.85 6.90
N SER A 437 13.29 -20.17 6.74
CA SER A 437 13.45 -20.87 5.46
C SER A 437 12.46 -22.04 5.40
N GLY A 438 11.39 -21.88 4.62
CA GLY A 438 10.25 -22.80 4.65
C GLY A 438 9.62 -22.84 6.04
N THR A 439 9.42 -24.03 6.60
CA THR A 439 8.90 -24.24 7.96
C THR A 439 10.00 -24.26 9.03
N SER A 440 11.25 -23.92 8.70
CA SER A 440 12.36 -23.88 9.68
C SER A 440 12.68 -22.45 10.10
N VAL A 441 13.07 -22.26 11.37
CA VAL A 441 13.60 -21.00 11.89
C VAL A 441 14.97 -21.23 12.53
N SER A 442 15.89 -20.30 12.31
CA SER A 442 17.19 -20.23 12.98
C SER A 442 17.33 -18.89 13.68
N PHE A 443 17.90 -18.86 14.88
CA PHE A 443 18.06 -17.63 15.65
C PHE A 443 19.51 -17.15 15.65
N GLY A 444 19.68 -15.83 15.48
CA GLY A 444 20.96 -15.16 15.65
C GLY A 444 21.39 -15.02 17.11
N THR A 445 22.32 -14.11 17.37
CA THR A 445 22.74 -13.78 18.73
C THR A 445 21.76 -12.81 19.38
N ALA A 446 21.29 -13.13 20.58
CA ALA A 446 20.45 -12.23 21.37
C ALA A 446 21.24 -11.00 21.83
N VAL A 447 20.61 -9.83 21.74
CA VAL A 447 21.19 -8.53 22.11
C VAL A 447 20.35 -7.92 23.22
N THR A 448 21.01 -7.54 24.31
CA THR A 448 20.36 -6.87 25.44
C THR A 448 20.08 -5.41 25.09
N PHE A 449 18.80 -5.03 25.11
CA PHE A 449 18.39 -3.63 25.00
C PHE A 449 18.13 -3.00 26.36
N ARG A 450 17.99 -3.79 27.43
CA ARG A 450 18.03 -3.28 28.80
C ARG A 450 18.57 -4.30 29.79
N SER A 451 19.62 -3.91 30.50
CA SER A 451 20.16 -4.65 31.64
C SER A 451 19.29 -4.44 32.88
N GLY A 452 18.99 -5.50 33.63
CA GLY A 452 18.02 -5.39 34.73
C GLY A 452 16.66 -4.96 34.19
N GLY A 453 16.22 -5.61 33.11
CA GLY A 453 15.04 -5.23 32.34
C GLY A 453 13.73 -5.41 33.11
N GLY A 454 12.64 -4.85 32.60
CA GLY A 454 11.29 -5.08 33.13
C GLY A 454 10.38 -5.73 32.08
N GLY A 455 9.12 -5.97 32.48
CA GLY A 455 8.12 -6.70 31.70
C GLY A 455 7.35 -5.86 30.68
N TYR A 456 6.22 -6.41 30.20
CA TYR A 456 5.33 -5.76 29.22
C TYR A 456 6.05 -5.30 27.95
N VAL A 457 6.90 -6.17 27.40
CA VAL A 457 7.60 -5.90 26.14
C VAL A 457 6.60 -5.95 24.98
N SER A 458 6.66 -4.97 24.09
CA SER A 458 5.91 -4.91 22.84
C SER A 458 6.81 -4.37 21.74
N VAL A 459 6.64 -4.85 20.50
CA VAL A 459 7.51 -4.52 19.37
C VAL A 459 6.70 -4.31 18.10
N CYS A 460 7.11 -3.35 17.28
CA CYS A 460 6.61 -3.17 15.91
C CYS A 460 7.75 -2.97 14.92
N ALA A 461 7.60 -3.48 13.71
CA ALA A 461 8.53 -3.23 12.62
C ALA A 461 8.30 -1.83 12.04
N LEU A 462 9.38 -1.10 11.76
CA LEU A 462 9.33 0.21 11.08
C LEU A 462 9.77 0.08 9.62
N SER A 463 10.67 -0.86 9.35
CA SER A 463 11.13 -1.25 8.02
C SER A 463 11.70 -2.69 8.08
N SER A 464 12.25 -3.18 6.98
CA SER A 464 13.01 -4.44 6.99
C SER A 464 14.33 -4.39 7.75
N THR A 465 14.79 -3.19 8.15
CA THR A 465 16.08 -2.98 8.82
C THR A 465 15.95 -2.24 10.16
N SER A 466 14.73 -1.95 10.61
CA SER A 466 14.50 -1.20 11.84
C SER A 466 13.18 -1.57 12.52
N PHE A 467 13.17 -1.52 13.84
CA PHE A 467 12.00 -1.78 14.66
C PHE A 467 12.00 -0.89 15.90
N ALA A 468 10.81 -0.65 16.47
CA ALA A 468 10.66 0.02 17.75
C ALA A 468 10.22 -1.00 18.80
N VAL A 469 10.85 -0.95 19.99
CA VAL A 469 10.47 -1.75 21.14
C VAL A 469 10.07 -0.82 22.28
N ALA A 470 8.93 -1.10 22.90
CA ALA A 470 8.45 -0.43 24.11
C ALA A 470 8.36 -1.45 25.24
N TYR A 471 8.75 -1.06 26.45
CA TYR A 471 8.85 -1.96 27.58
C TYR A 471 8.76 -1.21 28.90
N ARG A 472 8.44 -1.93 29.97
CA ARG A 472 8.55 -1.42 31.33
C ARG A 472 9.94 -1.72 31.88
N ASP A 473 10.48 -0.86 32.72
CA ASP A 473 11.72 -1.13 33.44
C ASP A 473 11.53 -1.58 34.89
N THR A 474 12.64 -1.78 35.61
CA THR A 474 12.63 -2.17 37.04
C THR A 474 12.16 -1.06 37.98
N GLY A 475 12.24 0.21 37.56
CA GLY A 475 11.61 1.35 38.23
C GLY A 475 10.12 1.49 37.90
N ASN A 476 9.55 0.55 37.15
CA ASN A 476 8.21 0.57 36.59
C ASN A 476 7.94 1.65 35.52
N GLN A 477 8.96 2.36 35.03
CA GLN A 477 8.80 3.38 34.00
C GLN A 477 8.58 2.77 32.61
N GLY A 478 7.80 3.45 31.78
CA GLY A 478 7.60 3.12 30.37
C GLY A 478 8.73 3.69 29.52
N ASN A 479 9.47 2.83 28.82
CA ASN A 479 10.61 3.21 28.00
C ASN A 479 10.52 2.61 26.59
N ALA A 480 11.16 3.26 25.62
CA ALA A 480 11.27 2.75 24.25
C ALA A 480 12.68 2.92 23.67
N ARG A 481 13.00 2.05 22.70
CA ARG A 481 14.24 2.10 21.91
C ARG A 481 13.98 1.75 20.44
N ILE A 482 14.83 2.27 19.58
CA ILE A 482 14.88 1.88 18.16
C ILE A 482 16.03 0.89 17.97
N GLY A 483 15.71 -0.30 17.47
CA GLY A 483 16.68 -1.29 17.05
C GLY A 483 16.98 -1.18 15.57
N SER A 484 18.26 -1.28 15.20
CA SER A 484 18.71 -1.39 13.81
C SER A 484 19.15 -2.83 13.52
N VAL A 485 18.84 -3.32 12.32
CA VAL A 485 19.08 -4.70 11.90
C VAL A 485 19.93 -4.72 10.64
N SER A 486 21.00 -5.50 10.66
CA SER A 486 21.86 -5.78 9.50
C SER A 486 22.15 -7.28 9.43
N GLY A 487 21.50 -7.97 8.48
CA GLY A 487 21.49 -9.44 8.45
C GLY A 487 20.80 -9.98 9.70
N THR A 488 21.52 -10.72 10.54
CA THR A 488 21.03 -11.23 11.84
C THR A 488 21.50 -10.40 13.03
N ALA A 489 22.31 -9.35 12.82
CA ALA A 489 22.85 -8.52 13.88
C ALA A 489 21.87 -7.41 14.27
N ILE A 490 21.70 -7.18 15.57
CA ILE A 490 20.89 -6.11 16.15
C ILE A 490 21.82 -5.12 16.84
N THR A 491 21.57 -3.81 16.67
CA THR A 491 22.24 -2.76 17.45
C THR A 491 21.22 -1.77 18.00
N PHE A 492 21.47 -1.25 19.21
CA PHE A 492 20.71 -0.16 19.83
C PHE A 492 21.63 1.05 20.06
N PRO A 493 21.91 1.86 19.00
CA PRO A 493 22.95 2.88 19.06
C PRO A 493 22.58 4.11 19.88
N SER A 494 21.27 4.37 20.04
CA SER A 494 20.77 5.50 20.83
C SER A 494 20.40 5.06 22.25
N ALA A 495 20.43 6.01 23.19
CA ALA A 495 19.93 5.80 24.55
C ALA A 495 18.43 5.47 24.57
N GLU A 496 17.97 4.85 25.65
CA GLU A 496 16.54 4.67 25.88
C GLU A 496 15.84 6.00 26.17
N VAL A 497 14.57 6.07 25.78
CA VAL A 497 13.74 7.26 25.96
C VAL A 497 12.50 6.87 26.74
N THR A 498 12.29 7.55 27.86
CA THR A 498 11.14 7.34 28.75
C THR A 498 9.92 8.06 28.16
N PHE A 499 8.83 7.31 27.92
CA PHE A 499 7.54 7.87 27.48
C PHE A 499 6.57 8.06 28.63
N ASN A 500 6.71 7.30 29.72
CA ASN A 500 5.99 7.50 30.96
C ASN A 500 6.98 7.39 32.13
N PRO A 501 7.32 8.51 32.81
CA PRO A 501 8.19 8.50 33.98
C PRO A 501 7.49 7.95 35.23
N ALA A 502 6.18 7.75 35.19
CA ALA A 502 5.42 7.10 36.25
C ALA A 502 5.35 5.57 36.03
N SER A 503 4.61 4.88 36.90
CA SER A 503 4.48 3.43 36.82
C SER A 503 3.59 3.01 35.65
N THR A 504 4.08 2.16 34.74
CA THR A 504 3.40 1.68 33.53
C THR A 504 3.08 0.18 33.59
N ALA A 505 2.04 -0.29 32.90
CA ALA A 505 1.78 -1.70 32.61
C ALA A 505 1.01 -1.86 31.28
N PHE A 506 0.80 -3.10 30.83
CA PHE A 506 0.03 -3.45 29.62
C PHE A 506 0.37 -2.59 28.39
N ILE A 507 1.65 -2.58 28.01
CA ILE A 507 2.15 -1.77 26.90
C ILE A 507 1.84 -2.47 25.57
N SER A 508 1.34 -1.71 24.61
CA SER A 508 1.19 -2.13 23.22
C SER A 508 1.71 -1.03 22.29
N ILE A 509 2.51 -1.41 21.29
CA ILE A 509 3.07 -0.48 20.28
C ILE A 509 2.63 -0.90 18.88
N ALA A 510 2.30 0.08 18.03
CA ALA A 510 2.07 -0.14 16.60
C ALA A 510 2.78 0.93 15.76
N SER A 511 3.24 0.54 14.57
CA SER A 511 3.81 1.44 13.57
C SER A 511 2.69 2.19 12.84
N LEU A 512 2.76 3.53 12.82
CA LEU A 512 1.92 4.36 11.95
C LEU A 512 2.57 4.54 10.58
N SER A 513 3.90 4.64 10.57
CA SER A 513 4.75 4.71 9.39
C SER A 513 6.16 4.24 9.76
N SER A 514 7.12 4.34 8.85
CA SER A 514 8.54 4.13 9.16
C SER A 514 9.13 5.18 10.11
N THR A 515 8.43 6.29 10.34
CA THR A 515 8.91 7.46 11.12
C THR A 515 7.98 7.82 12.29
N ALA A 516 6.92 7.05 12.55
CA ALA A 516 5.98 7.32 13.62
C ALA A 516 5.40 6.04 14.21
N VAL A 517 5.25 6.04 15.54
CA VAL A 517 4.65 4.94 16.32
C VAL A 517 3.60 5.48 17.27
N ILE A 518 2.64 4.62 17.62
CA ILE A 518 1.69 4.81 18.71
C ILE A 518 2.01 3.82 19.82
N ILE A 519 2.10 4.28 21.05
CA ILE A 519 2.17 3.43 22.24
C ILE A 519 0.92 3.66 23.07
N ALA A 520 0.18 2.59 23.38
CA ALA A 520 -0.95 2.61 24.32
C ALA A 520 -0.60 1.75 25.54
N TYR A 521 -0.92 2.22 26.73
CA TYR A 521 -0.51 1.61 27.98
C TYR A 521 -1.44 1.95 29.15
N GLN A 522 -1.32 1.16 30.22
CA GLN A 522 -1.93 1.44 31.50
C GLN A 522 -0.95 2.32 32.30
N ASP A 523 -1.37 3.53 32.64
CA ASP A 523 -0.62 4.43 33.50
C ASP A 523 -1.01 4.21 34.96
N THR A 524 -0.38 3.22 35.60
CA THR A 524 -0.62 2.89 37.01
C THR A 524 -0.18 4.00 37.97
N GLY A 525 0.70 4.91 37.54
CA GLY A 525 1.05 6.12 38.28
C GLY A 525 -0.05 7.18 38.26
N ASN A 526 -0.90 7.17 37.24
CA ASN A 526 -2.07 8.04 37.10
C ASN A 526 -3.38 7.24 37.20
N SER A 527 -3.63 6.64 38.37
CA SER A 527 -4.88 5.92 38.67
C SER A 527 -5.21 4.76 37.71
N SER A 528 -4.19 4.15 37.11
CA SER A 528 -4.33 3.06 36.13
C SER A 528 -5.13 3.46 34.88
N TYR A 529 -5.08 4.72 34.49
CA TYR A 529 -5.77 5.22 33.31
C TYR A 529 -5.22 4.62 32.02
N GLY A 530 -6.09 4.52 31.01
CA GLY A 530 -5.70 4.18 29.66
C GLY A 530 -5.08 5.41 29.00
N THR A 531 -3.78 5.33 28.71
CA THR A 531 -2.99 6.44 28.16
C THR A 531 -2.35 6.03 26.85
N ALA A 532 -2.23 6.98 25.92
CA ALA A 532 -1.64 6.80 24.62
C ALA A 532 -0.68 7.95 24.30
N ILE A 533 0.39 7.67 23.54
CA ILE A 533 1.40 8.66 23.19
C ILE A 533 1.99 8.36 21.80
N ILE A 534 2.25 9.42 21.02
CA ILE A 534 2.91 9.32 19.72
C ILE A 534 4.42 9.48 19.90
N GLY A 535 5.18 8.54 19.33
CA GLY A 535 6.61 8.64 19.15
C GLY A 535 6.96 8.99 17.71
N THR A 536 7.77 10.02 17.52
CA THR A 536 8.40 10.35 16.23
C THR A 536 9.78 9.71 16.16
N VAL A 537 10.04 8.97 15.09
CA VAL A 537 11.30 8.25 14.85
C VAL A 537 12.13 8.99 13.81
N SER A 538 13.38 9.31 14.16
CA SER A 538 14.36 9.93 13.26
C SER A 538 15.66 9.14 13.31
N GLY A 539 15.92 8.37 12.24
CA GLY A 539 17.03 7.41 12.20
C GLY A 539 16.90 6.38 13.33
N THR A 540 17.81 6.44 14.30
CA THR A 540 17.87 5.52 15.45
C THR A 540 17.33 6.14 16.73
N THR A 541 16.73 7.33 16.67
CA THR A 541 16.21 8.05 17.84
C THR A 541 14.68 8.07 17.81
N ILE A 542 14.07 8.09 18.98
CA ILE A 542 12.62 8.27 19.16
C ILE A 542 12.38 9.43 20.13
N THR A 543 11.46 10.31 19.80
CA THR A 543 11.03 11.43 20.66
C THR A 543 9.53 11.38 20.84
N PHE A 544 9.04 11.68 22.04
CA PHE A 544 7.63 11.60 22.35
C PHE A 544 6.94 12.96 22.35
N GLY A 545 5.68 12.97 21.93
CA GLY A 545 4.78 14.10 22.10
C GLY A 545 4.21 14.19 23.51
N SER A 546 2.96 14.64 23.62
CA SER A 546 2.23 14.66 24.89
C SER A 546 1.40 13.40 25.10
N GLU A 547 1.32 12.95 26.35
CA GLU A 547 0.41 11.89 26.76
C GLU A 547 -1.05 12.29 26.53
N TYR A 548 -1.86 11.34 26.09
CA TYR A 548 -3.30 11.48 25.93
C TYR A 548 -4.02 10.40 26.74
N VAL A 549 -4.80 10.80 27.74
CA VAL A 549 -5.66 9.88 28.50
C VAL A 549 -6.92 9.61 27.69
N PHE A 550 -6.97 8.46 27.01
CA PHE A 550 -8.17 8.05 26.24
C PHE A 550 -9.25 7.45 27.14
N ARG A 551 -8.88 7.01 28.34
CA ARG A 551 -9.82 6.47 29.33
C ARG A 551 -9.41 6.87 30.75
N PRO A 552 -10.10 7.83 31.39
CA PRO A 552 -9.83 8.24 32.76
C PRO A 552 -10.44 7.26 33.78
N LEU A 553 -10.29 5.96 33.54
CA LEU A 553 -10.74 4.85 34.39
C LEU A 553 -9.70 3.72 34.34
N THR A 554 -9.67 2.86 35.35
CA THR A 554 -8.76 1.71 35.46
C THR A 554 -8.79 0.80 34.23
N THR A 555 -7.73 0.75 33.43
CA THR A 555 -7.70 0.08 32.12
C THR A 555 -6.66 -1.02 32.11
N SER A 556 -7.00 -2.22 31.63
CA SER A 556 -6.11 -3.40 31.57
C SER A 556 -6.13 -4.01 30.16
N ASN A 557 -5.24 -4.98 29.89
CA ASN A 557 -5.23 -5.78 28.64
C ASN A 557 -5.30 -4.93 27.35
N ILE A 558 -4.42 -3.92 27.26
CA ILE A 558 -4.40 -2.97 26.15
C ILE A 558 -3.69 -3.58 24.94
N SER A 559 -4.30 -3.38 23.77
CA SER A 559 -3.76 -3.74 22.46
C SER A 559 -4.07 -2.62 21.48
N VAL A 560 -3.10 -2.17 20.69
CA VAL A 560 -3.28 -1.12 19.68
C VAL A 560 -2.88 -1.62 18.29
N CYS A 561 -3.66 -1.23 17.28
CA CYS A 561 -3.25 -1.36 15.88
C CYS A 561 -3.49 -0.05 15.11
N ALA A 562 -2.66 0.19 14.10
CA ALA A 562 -2.87 1.26 13.12
C ALA A 562 -3.63 0.69 11.90
N LEU A 563 -4.75 1.31 11.53
CA LEU A 563 -5.46 1.00 10.29
C LEU A 563 -4.82 1.73 9.10
N THR A 564 -4.37 2.96 9.36
CA THR A 564 -3.65 3.83 8.42
C THR A 564 -2.57 4.59 9.19
N SER A 565 -1.81 5.45 8.52
CA SER A 565 -0.84 6.34 9.18
C SER A 565 -1.49 7.40 10.09
N SER A 566 -2.81 7.60 10.01
CA SER A 566 -3.55 8.61 10.77
C SER A 566 -4.77 8.07 11.51
N THR A 567 -5.03 6.76 11.47
CA THR A 567 -6.18 6.12 12.12
C THR A 567 -5.72 4.92 12.92
N ILE A 568 -6.03 4.93 14.22
CA ILE A 568 -5.68 3.89 15.18
C ILE A 568 -6.93 3.31 15.83
N VAL A 569 -6.81 2.09 16.34
CA VAL A 569 -7.79 1.50 17.23
C VAL A 569 -7.07 0.90 18.42
N VAL A 570 -7.55 1.23 19.62
CA VAL A 570 -7.11 0.66 20.88
C VAL A 570 -8.23 -0.21 21.42
N ALA A 571 -7.94 -1.48 21.70
CA ALA A 571 -8.81 -2.37 22.43
C ALA A 571 -8.26 -2.59 23.84
N ASN A 572 -9.14 -2.69 24.83
CA ASN A 572 -8.78 -2.81 26.23
C ASN A 572 -9.88 -3.51 27.02
N ASP A 573 -9.56 -3.78 28.28
CA ASP A 573 -10.49 -4.24 29.29
C ASP A 573 -10.85 -3.12 30.26
N ALA A 574 -12.13 -3.07 30.63
CA ALA A 574 -12.73 -2.08 31.49
C ALA A 574 -12.66 -2.49 32.95
N SER A 575 -11.46 -2.55 33.54
CA SER A 575 -11.30 -2.90 34.96
C SER A 575 -11.80 -4.32 35.30
N GLY A 576 -11.69 -5.28 34.38
CA GLY A 576 -12.19 -6.65 34.58
C GLY A 576 -13.69 -6.82 34.35
N ALA A 577 -14.37 -5.91 33.66
CA ALA A 577 -15.83 -5.95 33.49
C ALA A 577 -16.30 -6.11 32.04
N ALA A 578 -15.64 -5.48 31.07
CA ALA A 578 -16.09 -5.45 29.67
C ALA A 578 -14.95 -5.21 28.68
N GLY A 579 -15.03 -5.84 27.51
CA GLY A 579 -14.18 -5.57 26.38
C GLY A 579 -14.58 -4.29 25.65
N GLN A 580 -13.64 -3.34 25.57
CA GLN A 580 -13.86 -1.98 25.08
C GLN A 580 -12.88 -1.61 23.98
N CYS A 581 -13.27 -0.69 23.11
CA CYS A 581 -12.39 -0.13 22.11
C CYS A 581 -12.68 1.34 21.83
N TYR A 582 -11.64 2.02 21.34
CA TYR A 582 -11.66 3.41 20.92
C TYR A 582 -10.97 3.52 19.56
N ALA A 583 -11.60 4.21 18.61
CA ALA A 583 -10.91 4.67 17.42
C ALA A 583 -10.35 6.08 17.65
N GLY A 584 -9.17 6.35 17.13
CA GLY A 584 -8.52 7.64 17.23
C GLY A 584 -7.92 8.11 15.92
N THR A 585 -7.85 9.42 15.74
CA THR A 585 -7.11 10.06 14.65
C THR A 585 -5.80 10.63 15.17
N VAL A 586 -4.76 10.57 14.33
CA VAL A 586 -3.43 11.07 14.61
C VAL A 586 -3.05 12.16 13.61
N SER A 587 -2.59 13.31 14.11
CA SER A 587 -2.06 14.42 13.30
C SER A 587 -0.79 14.97 13.93
N GLY A 588 0.36 14.70 13.30
CA GLY A 588 1.66 14.92 13.93
C GLY A 588 1.80 14.08 15.19
N THR A 589 1.99 14.74 16.34
CA THR A 589 2.02 14.09 17.67
C THR A 589 0.68 14.18 18.42
N ALA A 590 -0.32 14.86 17.87
CA ALA A 590 -1.62 15.01 18.50
C ALA A 590 -2.51 13.78 18.23
N ILE A 591 -3.24 13.35 19.25
CA ILE A 591 -4.19 12.24 19.20
C ILE A 591 -5.58 12.77 19.55
N THR A 592 -6.60 12.30 18.85
CA THR A 592 -8.01 12.55 19.21
C THR A 592 -8.78 11.24 19.16
N PHE A 593 -9.30 10.78 20.29
CA PHE A 593 -10.14 9.59 20.35
C PHE A 593 -11.62 9.95 20.22
N GLY A 594 -12.39 9.05 19.61
CA GLY A 594 -13.84 9.11 19.57
C GLY A 594 -14.49 8.50 20.82
N SER A 595 -15.78 8.21 20.69
CA SER A 595 -16.56 7.62 21.76
C SER A 595 -16.19 6.15 22.02
N LEU A 596 -16.26 5.76 23.29
CA LEU A 596 -16.14 4.38 23.73
C LEU A 596 -17.14 3.46 23.00
N THR A 597 -16.67 2.32 22.51
CA THR A 597 -17.54 1.26 21.98
C THR A 597 -17.21 -0.09 22.63
N THR A 598 -18.24 -0.83 23.06
CA THR A 598 -18.08 -2.13 23.74
C THR A 598 -18.17 -3.28 22.74
N PHE A 599 -17.19 -4.17 22.72
CA PHE A 599 -17.22 -5.40 21.89
C PHE A 599 -17.72 -6.62 22.65
N ASP A 600 -17.53 -6.65 23.97
CA ASP A 600 -18.05 -7.67 24.88
C ASP A 600 -18.53 -7.02 26.18
N SER A 601 -19.82 -7.11 26.47
CA SER A 601 -20.44 -6.54 27.66
C SER A 601 -20.69 -7.58 28.77
N THR A 602 -20.25 -8.81 28.58
CA THR A 602 -20.68 -9.95 29.39
C THR A 602 -19.58 -10.55 30.25
N ALA A 603 -18.31 -10.27 29.96
CA ALA A 603 -17.16 -10.73 30.72
C ALA A 603 -15.93 -9.82 30.53
N ALA A 604 -14.94 -9.98 31.40
CA ALA A 604 -13.63 -9.35 31.26
C ALA A 604 -12.92 -9.82 29.98
N ALA A 605 -12.37 -8.88 29.20
CA ALA A 605 -11.59 -9.20 28.01
C ALA A 605 -10.10 -9.31 28.36
N SER A 606 -9.65 -10.51 28.69
CA SER A 606 -8.24 -10.78 29.02
C SER A 606 -7.43 -11.14 27.77
N TYR A 607 -6.13 -10.84 27.80
CA TYR A 607 -5.20 -11.18 26.71
C TYR A 607 -5.65 -10.67 25.34
N THR A 608 -6.22 -9.46 25.28
CA THR A 608 -6.74 -8.88 24.04
C THR A 608 -5.65 -8.69 22.98
N SER A 609 -5.92 -9.11 21.75
CA SER A 609 -5.08 -8.88 20.57
C SER A 609 -5.91 -8.26 19.46
N ILE A 610 -5.52 -7.07 18.99
CA ILE A 610 -6.17 -6.38 17.88
C ILE A 610 -5.28 -6.39 16.63
N VAL A 611 -5.88 -6.57 15.45
CA VAL A 611 -5.17 -6.56 14.18
C VAL A 611 -5.96 -5.82 13.10
N ALA A 612 -5.29 -4.96 12.34
CA ALA A 612 -5.88 -4.26 11.21
C ALA A 612 -6.11 -5.22 10.03
N LEU A 613 -7.33 -5.23 9.47
CA LEU A 613 -7.67 -6.02 8.29
C LEU A 613 -7.59 -5.19 7.01
N THR A 614 -8.10 -3.97 7.07
CA THR A 614 -8.06 -2.97 5.99
C THR A 614 -7.80 -1.59 6.58
N SER A 615 -7.84 -0.54 5.76
CA SER A 615 -7.77 0.85 6.23
C SER A 615 -8.97 1.28 7.08
N THR A 616 -10.06 0.51 7.10
CA THR A 616 -11.31 0.85 7.80
C THR A 616 -11.89 -0.30 8.62
N SER A 617 -11.19 -1.44 8.71
CA SER A 617 -11.66 -2.60 9.47
C SER A 617 -10.55 -3.30 10.22
N PHE A 618 -10.91 -3.92 11.34
CA PHE A 618 -10.01 -4.66 12.21
C PHE A 618 -10.71 -5.88 12.78
N LEU A 619 -9.91 -6.79 13.34
CA LEU A 619 -10.37 -7.89 14.16
C LEU A 619 -9.82 -7.73 15.57
N VAL A 620 -10.66 -7.92 16.57
CA VAL A 620 -10.25 -8.08 17.97
C VAL A 620 -10.46 -9.53 18.37
N ALA A 621 -9.44 -10.18 18.92
CA ALA A 621 -9.48 -11.50 19.51
C ALA A 621 -9.15 -11.40 21.00
N TRP A 622 -9.90 -12.08 21.87
CA TRP A 622 -9.72 -12.00 23.31
C TRP A 622 -10.09 -13.30 24.00
N ALA A 623 -9.57 -13.50 25.21
CA ALA A 623 -10.08 -14.49 26.15
C ALA A 623 -11.11 -13.83 27.07
N ARG A 624 -12.26 -14.46 27.25
CA ARG A 624 -13.28 -14.04 28.22
C ARG A 624 -13.00 -14.70 29.56
N GLY A 625 -12.32 -14.01 30.46
CA GLY A 625 -11.92 -14.59 31.75
C GLY A 625 -11.25 -15.96 31.59
N THR A 626 -11.81 -17.00 32.21
CA THR A 626 -11.37 -18.41 32.10
C THR A 626 -12.38 -19.30 31.33
N THR A 627 -13.24 -18.71 30.49
CA THR A 627 -14.38 -19.44 29.89
C THR A 627 -14.24 -19.77 28.43
N ASP A 628 -13.79 -18.86 27.57
CA ASP A 628 -13.75 -19.07 26.12
C ASP A 628 -12.93 -18.00 25.38
N GLY A 629 -12.42 -18.37 24.21
CA GLY A 629 -11.72 -17.49 23.28
C GLY A 629 -12.66 -17.01 22.18
N ARG A 630 -12.72 -15.70 21.96
CA ARG A 630 -13.62 -15.07 20.96
C ARG A 630 -12.92 -14.08 20.06
N ALA A 631 -13.50 -13.88 18.88
CA ALA A 631 -13.11 -12.80 17.98
C ALA A 631 -14.32 -12.07 17.40
N LYS A 632 -14.12 -10.79 17.03
CA LYS A 632 -15.16 -9.94 16.44
C LYS A 632 -14.55 -8.96 15.45
N ILE A 633 -15.28 -8.69 14.35
CA ILE A 633 -14.88 -7.71 13.35
C ILE A 633 -15.46 -6.34 13.70
N GLY A 634 -14.60 -5.35 13.77
CA GLY A 634 -14.98 -3.94 13.90
C GLY A 634 -14.69 -3.16 12.62
N THR A 635 -15.48 -2.12 12.38
CA THR A 635 -15.25 -1.13 11.33
C THR A 635 -15.11 0.26 11.92
N VAL A 636 -14.33 1.12 11.26
CA VAL A 636 -14.07 2.49 11.67
C VAL A 636 -14.49 3.46 10.58
N SER A 637 -15.25 4.48 10.98
CA SER A 637 -15.59 5.64 10.14
C SER A 637 -15.30 6.92 10.94
N GLY A 638 -14.28 7.67 10.53
CA GLY A 638 -13.74 8.78 11.31
C GLY A 638 -13.16 8.28 12.65
N THR A 639 -13.78 8.67 13.76
CA THR A 639 -13.43 8.21 15.12
C THR A 639 -14.49 7.27 15.72
N THR A 640 -15.46 6.83 14.93
CA THR A 640 -16.54 5.95 15.39
C THR A 640 -16.23 4.49 15.06
N VAL A 641 -16.35 3.61 16.05
CA VAL A 641 -16.27 2.16 15.87
C VAL A 641 -17.68 1.57 15.75
N SER A 642 -17.87 0.59 14.87
CA SER A 642 -19.07 -0.21 14.76
C SER A 642 -18.75 -1.71 14.69
N PHE A 643 -19.62 -2.56 15.24
CA PHE A 643 -19.51 -4.01 15.19
C PHE A 643 -20.67 -4.60 14.39
N PRO A 644 -20.54 -4.75 13.05
CA PRO A 644 -21.64 -5.14 12.17
C PRO A 644 -22.04 -6.63 12.23
N GLY A 645 -21.37 -7.45 13.05
CA GLY A 645 -21.60 -8.89 13.15
C GLY A 645 -21.53 -9.39 14.59
N SER A 646 -21.98 -10.64 14.79
CA SER A 646 -21.77 -11.35 16.06
C SER A 646 -20.30 -11.69 16.26
N ASP A 647 -19.92 -11.93 17.50
CA ASP A 647 -18.64 -12.57 17.80
C ASP A 647 -18.67 -14.05 17.38
N ALA A 648 -17.48 -14.61 17.20
CA ALA A 648 -17.27 -16.02 16.91
C ALA A 648 -16.35 -16.62 17.98
N VAL A 649 -16.68 -17.82 18.44
CA VAL A 649 -15.89 -18.57 19.42
C VAL A 649 -14.85 -19.40 18.66
N PHE A 650 -13.58 -19.30 19.06
CA PHE A 650 -12.51 -20.12 18.49
C PHE A 650 -12.06 -21.25 19.41
N ASN A 651 -12.25 -21.11 20.73
CA ASN A 651 -11.84 -22.13 21.69
C ASN A 651 -12.68 -22.02 22.99
N GLY A 652 -12.81 -23.15 23.69
CA GLY A 652 -13.67 -23.29 24.88
C GLY A 652 -13.01 -23.04 26.23
N ASN A 653 -11.71 -22.71 26.30
CA ASN A 653 -11.03 -22.18 27.49
C ASN A 653 -9.62 -21.69 27.11
N THR A 654 -9.44 -20.37 27.07
CA THR A 654 -8.32 -19.75 26.35
C THR A 654 -7.47 -18.84 27.23
N GLY A 655 -6.15 -18.84 27.02
CA GLY A 655 -5.19 -17.88 27.57
C GLY A 655 -4.24 -17.30 26.51
N TYR A 656 -3.51 -16.23 26.86
CA TYR A 656 -2.41 -15.63 26.07
C TYR A 656 -2.67 -15.46 24.56
N VAL A 657 -3.82 -14.91 24.18
CA VAL A 657 -4.20 -14.75 22.77
C VAL A 657 -3.25 -13.80 22.02
N SER A 658 -2.84 -14.22 20.82
CA SER A 658 -2.05 -13.42 19.88
C SER A 658 -2.58 -13.62 18.46
N ALA A 659 -3.04 -12.56 17.83
CA ALA A 659 -3.60 -12.58 16.49
C ALA A 659 -2.69 -11.89 15.47
N THR A 660 -2.62 -12.43 14.25
CA THR A 660 -1.83 -11.84 13.16
C THR A 660 -2.56 -11.96 11.82
N LYS A 661 -2.45 -10.92 10.99
CA LYS A 661 -3.16 -10.82 9.71
C LYS A 661 -2.44 -11.67 8.66
N LEU A 662 -3.17 -12.56 7.99
CA LEU A 662 -2.69 -13.28 6.81
C LEU A 662 -3.08 -12.55 5.52
N SER A 663 -4.33 -12.05 5.48
CA SER A 663 -4.87 -11.24 4.40
C SER A 663 -5.97 -10.31 4.92
N ALA A 664 -6.64 -9.55 4.05
CA ALA A 664 -7.81 -8.77 4.45
C ALA A 664 -9.00 -9.65 4.91
N THR A 665 -9.00 -10.93 4.50
CA THR A 665 -10.08 -11.89 4.75
C THR A 665 -9.63 -13.09 5.59
N SER A 666 -8.41 -13.07 6.13
CA SER A 666 -7.88 -14.18 6.91
C SER A 666 -6.94 -13.72 8.02
N VAL A 667 -7.12 -14.30 9.20
CA VAL A 667 -6.35 -14.00 10.42
C VAL A 667 -6.01 -15.31 11.10
N LEU A 668 -4.78 -15.45 11.56
CA LEU A 668 -4.38 -16.53 12.45
C LEU A 668 -4.48 -16.06 13.90
N VAL A 669 -5.02 -16.90 14.77
CA VAL A 669 -5.06 -16.69 16.21
C VAL A 669 -4.27 -17.81 16.89
N ALA A 670 -3.23 -17.45 17.63
CA ALA A 670 -2.45 -18.34 18.48
C ALA A 670 -2.84 -18.12 19.94
N TYR A 671 -2.96 -19.20 20.71
CA TYR A 671 -3.44 -19.15 22.09
C TYR A 671 -3.01 -20.35 22.91
N GLU A 672 -3.10 -20.19 24.23
CA GLU A 672 -3.03 -21.27 25.20
C GLU A 672 -4.41 -21.91 25.28
N ASP A 673 -4.51 -23.19 24.94
CA ASP A 673 -5.73 -23.98 25.12
C ASP A 673 -5.75 -24.60 26.52
N ALA A 674 -6.20 -23.81 27.50
CA ALA A 674 -6.29 -24.24 28.89
C ALA A 674 -7.31 -25.37 29.10
N GLY A 675 -8.25 -25.56 28.16
CA GLY A 675 -9.16 -26.71 28.13
C GLY A 675 -8.46 -28.01 27.71
N ASN A 676 -7.34 -27.91 27.01
CA ASN A 676 -6.55 -29.03 26.49
C ASN A 676 -5.12 -29.01 27.06
N SER A 677 -5.00 -29.07 28.39
CA SER A 677 -3.70 -29.15 29.09
C SER A 677 -2.74 -27.97 28.81
N SER A 678 -3.29 -26.78 28.55
CA SER A 678 -2.54 -25.56 28.23
C SER A 678 -1.66 -25.70 26.98
N TYR A 679 -2.07 -26.55 26.02
CA TYR A 679 -1.32 -26.72 24.79
C TYR A 679 -1.27 -25.43 23.97
N GLY A 680 -0.16 -25.26 23.26
CA GLY A 680 -0.03 -24.20 22.27
C GLY A 680 -0.83 -24.56 21.04
N THR A 681 -1.88 -23.79 20.79
CA THR A 681 -2.85 -24.04 19.72
C THR A 681 -2.97 -22.82 18.81
N ILE A 682 -3.21 -23.06 17.53
CA ILE A 682 -3.58 -22.04 16.55
C ILE A 682 -4.87 -22.42 15.84
N CYS A 683 -5.59 -21.41 15.36
CA CYS A 683 -6.69 -21.58 14.42
C CYS A 683 -6.65 -20.45 13.38
N ILE A 684 -7.16 -20.73 12.18
CA ILE A 684 -7.28 -19.72 11.12
C ILE A 684 -8.74 -19.29 11.01
N ALA A 685 -8.98 -17.99 11.12
CA ALA A 685 -10.25 -17.36 10.78
C ALA A 685 -10.30 -17.04 9.29
N THR A 686 -11.40 -17.41 8.64
CA THR A 686 -11.81 -16.87 7.34
C THR A 686 -12.93 -15.86 7.54
N ILE A 687 -12.85 -14.74 6.84
CA ILE A 687 -13.76 -13.60 6.98
C ILE A 687 -14.50 -13.40 5.67
N SER A 688 -15.84 -13.37 5.76
CA SER A 688 -16.73 -13.04 4.66
C SER A 688 -17.75 -12.01 5.13
N GLY A 689 -17.61 -10.76 4.67
CA GLY A 689 -18.39 -9.64 5.20
C GLY A 689 -18.10 -9.41 6.68
N SER A 690 -19.13 -9.46 7.53
CA SER A 690 -19.01 -9.37 9.00
C SER A 690 -18.99 -10.73 9.71
N THR A 691 -18.98 -11.83 8.97
CA THR A 691 -18.98 -13.19 9.52
C THR A 691 -17.56 -13.74 9.61
N ILE A 692 -17.22 -14.30 10.78
CA ILE A 692 -15.98 -15.03 11.03
C ILE A 692 -16.31 -16.53 11.04
N THR A 693 -15.50 -17.32 10.34
CA THR A 693 -15.55 -18.79 10.40
C THR A 693 -14.16 -19.30 10.76
N PHE A 694 -14.05 -19.98 11.90
CA PHE A 694 -12.81 -20.62 12.32
C PHE A 694 -12.67 -22.00 11.68
N GLY A 695 -11.48 -22.28 11.16
CA GLY A 695 -11.08 -23.63 10.76
C GLY A 695 -10.79 -24.51 11.97
N SER A 696 -10.29 -25.72 11.71
CA SER A 696 -9.89 -26.67 12.75
C SER A 696 -8.75 -26.12 13.61
N GLU A 697 -8.77 -26.47 14.90
CA GLU A 697 -7.67 -26.18 15.83
C GLU A 697 -6.45 -27.04 15.49
N ILE A 698 -5.27 -26.43 15.52
CA ILE A 698 -3.99 -27.10 15.23
C ILE A 698 -3.08 -26.92 16.45
N VAL A 699 -2.72 -28.02 17.09
CA VAL A 699 -1.77 -28.02 18.22
C VAL A 699 -0.35 -27.93 17.66
N PHE A 700 0.33 -26.81 17.87
CA PHE A 700 1.74 -26.65 17.51
C PHE A 700 2.68 -27.04 18.64
N ARG A 701 2.18 -27.12 19.88
CA ARG A 701 2.93 -27.55 21.05
C ARG A 701 2.04 -28.39 21.99
N SER A 702 2.33 -29.68 22.08
CA SER A 702 1.66 -30.62 23.00
C SER A 702 2.25 -30.58 24.42
N ALA A 703 2.41 -29.37 24.96
CA ALA A 703 2.84 -29.07 26.32
C ALA A 703 2.42 -27.64 26.65
N THR A 704 2.46 -27.25 27.92
CA THR A 704 2.13 -25.89 28.36
C THR A 704 2.89 -24.85 27.54
N ALA A 705 2.16 -24.01 26.80
CA ALA A 705 2.72 -22.91 26.02
C ALA A 705 1.99 -21.62 26.36
N THR A 706 2.73 -20.57 26.71
CA THR A 706 2.16 -19.29 27.19
C THR A 706 2.92 -18.11 26.56
N TYR A 707 2.43 -16.87 26.74
CA TYR A 707 3.04 -15.66 26.15
C TYR A 707 3.26 -15.76 24.64
N HIS A 708 2.20 -16.11 23.90
CA HIS A 708 2.28 -16.25 22.45
C HIS A 708 2.56 -14.91 21.76
N ALA A 709 3.42 -14.95 20.76
CA ALA A 709 3.71 -13.83 19.87
C ALA A 709 3.67 -14.34 18.44
N ALA A 710 2.54 -14.09 17.76
CA ALA A 710 2.32 -14.46 16.37
C ALA A 710 2.70 -13.32 15.42
N SER A 711 3.45 -13.64 14.36
CA SER A 711 3.80 -12.69 13.30
C SER A 711 3.75 -13.36 11.94
N ALA A 712 2.81 -12.95 11.09
CA ALA A 712 2.80 -13.35 9.69
C ALA A 712 3.95 -12.67 8.94
N LEU A 713 4.87 -13.47 8.41
CA LEU A 713 5.93 -12.98 7.51
C LEU A 713 5.39 -12.84 6.08
N SER A 714 4.49 -13.74 5.72
CA SER A 714 3.68 -13.71 4.51
C SER A 714 2.34 -14.40 4.80
N SER A 715 1.46 -14.48 3.80
CA SER A 715 0.27 -15.34 3.88
C SER A 715 0.60 -16.84 3.98
N SER A 716 1.86 -17.24 3.72
CA SER A 716 2.30 -18.64 3.68
C SER A 716 3.18 -19.04 4.86
N TYR A 717 3.76 -18.09 5.61
CA TYR A 717 4.64 -18.41 6.73
C TYR A 717 4.35 -17.50 7.90
N ILE A 718 4.03 -18.10 9.04
CA ILE A 718 3.73 -17.43 10.29
C ILE A 718 4.70 -17.92 11.34
N PHE A 719 5.37 -16.99 12.01
CA PHE A 719 6.16 -17.30 13.18
C PHE A 719 5.29 -17.22 14.44
N VAL A 720 5.46 -18.18 15.36
CA VAL A 720 4.88 -18.14 16.70
C VAL A 720 5.99 -18.33 17.73
N GLY A 721 6.30 -17.27 18.48
CA GLY A 721 7.16 -17.32 19.67
C GLY A 721 6.32 -17.60 20.91
N TYR A 722 6.84 -18.39 21.86
CA TYR A 722 6.14 -18.74 23.08
C TYR A 722 7.11 -19.14 24.20
N ARG A 723 6.61 -19.09 25.44
CA ARG A 723 7.24 -19.65 26.63
C ARG A 723 6.87 -21.13 26.72
N ASP A 724 7.86 -21.99 26.65
CA ASP A 724 7.70 -23.44 26.62
C ASP A 724 7.76 -24.04 28.02
N GLY A 725 6.62 -24.21 28.67
CA GLY A 725 6.51 -24.82 29.99
C GLY A 725 6.93 -26.28 30.03
N GLY A 726 6.85 -26.99 28.90
CA GLY A 726 7.37 -28.35 28.75
C GLY A 726 8.90 -28.44 28.64
N ASN A 727 9.59 -27.29 28.49
CA ASN A 727 11.03 -27.21 28.33
C ASN A 727 11.61 -26.10 29.22
N SER A 728 11.43 -26.23 30.53
CA SER A 728 11.99 -25.32 31.54
C SER A 728 11.66 -23.82 31.34
N ASN A 729 10.50 -23.53 30.74
CA ASN A 729 10.02 -22.18 30.43
C ASN A 729 10.91 -21.41 29.43
N TYR A 730 11.66 -22.12 28.60
CA TYR A 730 12.51 -21.52 27.59
C TYR A 730 11.72 -20.77 26.52
N GLY A 731 12.32 -19.69 26.02
CA GLY A 731 11.80 -18.97 24.87
C GLY A 731 12.00 -19.82 23.61
N THR A 732 10.90 -20.23 22.99
CA THR A 732 10.88 -21.15 21.85
C THR A 732 10.05 -20.56 20.72
N GLY A 733 10.48 -20.78 19.48
CA GLY A 733 9.76 -20.34 18.30
C GLY A 733 9.48 -21.50 17.34
N VAL A 734 8.38 -21.40 16.61
CA VAL A 734 8.00 -22.34 15.55
C VAL A 734 7.47 -21.57 14.34
N VAL A 735 7.63 -22.14 13.14
CA VAL A 735 7.03 -21.59 11.92
C VAL A 735 5.88 -22.49 11.49
N PHE A 736 4.73 -21.88 11.29
CA PHE A 736 3.55 -22.53 10.76
C PHE A 736 3.32 -22.09 9.32
N GLN A 737 3.01 -23.06 8.46
CA GLN A 737 2.61 -22.86 7.08
C GLN A 737 1.14 -23.29 6.94
N PRO A 738 0.21 -22.35 6.69
CA PRO A 738 -1.19 -22.68 6.50
C PRO A 738 -1.39 -23.41 5.17
N ALA A 739 -2.43 -24.24 5.11
CA ALA A 739 -2.90 -24.83 3.87
C ALA A 739 -3.28 -23.71 2.89
N ALA A 740 -2.80 -23.81 1.66
CA ALA A 740 -3.16 -22.92 0.58
C ALA A 740 -3.44 -23.73 -0.68
N THR A 741 -4.31 -23.18 -1.52
CA THR A 741 -4.57 -23.70 -2.86
C THR A 741 -4.81 -22.54 -3.82
N ASN A 742 -4.35 -22.69 -5.05
CA ASN A 742 -4.66 -21.77 -6.15
C ASN A 742 -5.88 -22.21 -6.97
N VAL A 743 -6.57 -23.29 -6.58
CA VAL A 743 -7.70 -23.86 -7.35
C VAL A 743 -8.81 -22.85 -7.58
N ALA A 744 -8.92 -21.79 -6.77
CA ALA A 744 -9.89 -20.71 -6.96
C ALA A 744 -9.73 -19.96 -8.30
N ASN A 745 -8.56 -20.01 -8.94
CA ASN A 745 -8.28 -19.36 -10.23
C ASN A 745 -8.33 -20.33 -11.43
N TRP A 746 -9.01 -21.46 -11.27
CA TRP A 746 -9.10 -22.48 -12.31
C TRP A 746 -9.88 -21.99 -13.53
N ILE A 747 -9.42 -22.37 -14.73
CA ILE A 747 -10.05 -21.98 -16.00
C ILE A 747 -10.45 -23.17 -16.88
N GLY A 748 -9.91 -24.36 -16.61
CA GLY A 748 -10.16 -25.51 -17.47
C GLY A 748 -9.26 -26.70 -17.19
N ILE A 749 -9.27 -27.64 -18.14
CA ILE A 749 -8.49 -28.88 -18.12
C ILE A 749 -7.70 -28.97 -19.43
N THR A 750 -6.39 -29.24 -19.35
CA THR A 750 -5.57 -29.48 -20.55
C THR A 750 -6.11 -30.66 -21.35
N ALA A 751 -6.22 -30.52 -22.66
CA ALA A 751 -6.68 -31.60 -23.54
C ALA A 751 -5.53 -32.44 -24.14
N ALA A 752 -4.29 -31.98 -23.94
CA ALA A 752 -3.05 -32.68 -24.27
C ALA A 752 -1.96 -32.23 -23.27
N ALA A 753 -0.87 -32.99 -23.15
CA ALA A 753 0.27 -32.54 -22.36
C ALA A 753 0.92 -31.30 -22.99
N ILE A 754 1.31 -30.33 -22.16
CA ILE A 754 1.90 -29.05 -22.60
C ILE A 754 3.25 -28.88 -21.92
N ALA A 755 4.32 -28.78 -22.69
CA ALA A 755 5.67 -28.54 -22.16
C ALA A 755 5.82 -27.10 -21.63
N ASN A 756 6.73 -26.89 -20.68
CA ASN A 756 7.02 -25.56 -20.15
C ASN A 756 7.38 -24.56 -21.26
N GLY A 757 6.71 -23.41 -21.29
CA GLY A 757 6.88 -22.36 -22.30
C GLY A 757 6.22 -22.65 -23.65
N ALA A 758 5.62 -23.84 -23.85
CA ALA A 758 4.90 -24.17 -25.07
C ALA A 758 3.42 -23.71 -24.99
N SER A 759 2.83 -23.44 -26.15
CA SER A 759 1.39 -23.20 -26.26
C SER A 759 0.66 -24.52 -26.55
N GLY A 760 -0.39 -24.81 -25.81
CA GLY A 760 -1.16 -26.03 -25.99
C GLY A 760 -2.62 -25.89 -25.58
N PRO A 761 -3.46 -26.87 -25.95
CA PRO A 761 -4.91 -26.74 -25.84
C PRO A 761 -5.45 -27.01 -24.43
N VAL A 762 -6.26 -26.09 -23.94
CA VAL A 762 -7.02 -26.21 -22.68
C VAL A 762 -8.51 -26.14 -23.00
N THR A 763 -9.27 -27.12 -22.52
CA THR A 763 -10.73 -27.08 -22.55
C THR A 763 -11.23 -26.21 -21.41
N ILE A 764 -11.90 -25.11 -21.75
CA ILE A 764 -12.45 -24.10 -20.85
C ILE A 764 -13.97 -24.26 -20.70
N LEU A 765 -14.61 -23.34 -19.98
CA LEU A 765 -16.06 -23.31 -19.77
C LEU A 765 -16.86 -23.49 -21.06
N GLY A 766 -17.83 -24.40 -21.03
CA GLY A 766 -18.68 -24.74 -22.17
C GLY A 766 -18.08 -25.80 -23.11
N GLY A 767 -16.80 -26.16 -22.93
CA GLY A 767 -16.14 -27.21 -23.69
C GLY A 767 -16.32 -28.61 -23.10
N VAL A 768 -16.19 -29.63 -23.95
CA VAL A 768 -16.13 -31.05 -23.55
C VAL A 768 -14.68 -31.51 -23.58
N ASN A 769 -14.13 -31.87 -22.43
CA ASN A 769 -12.79 -32.43 -22.34
C ASN A 769 -12.89 -33.96 -22.47
N THR A 770 -12.14 -34.55 -23.40
CA THR A 770 -12.13 -35.99 -23.69
C THR A 770 -10.81 -36.69 -23.27
N SER A 771 -9.93 -35.99 -22.56
CA SER A 771 -8.62 -36.51 -22.13
C SER A 771 -8.63 -37.15 -20.74
N LEU A 772 -9.81 -37.29 -20.13
CA LEU A 772 -9.98 -37.84 -18.78
C LEU A 772 -10.32 -39.34 -18.82
N SER A 773 -10.23 -40.01 -17.68
CA SER A 773 -10.60 -41.41 -17.52
C SER A 773 -11.19 -41.69 -16.14
N GLY A 774 -11.98 -42.76 -16.00
CA GLY A 774 -12.51 -43.20 -14.71
C GLY A 774 -13.67 -42.37 -14.18
N LEU A 775 -14.34 -41.59 -15.03
CA LEU A 775 -15.52 -40.82 -14.63
C LEU A 775 -16.77 -41.70 -14.54
N THR A 776 -17.67 -41.37 -13.62
CA THR A 776 -19.00 -41.99 -13.53
C THR A 776 -19.98 -41.21 -14.40
N THR A 777 -20.49 -41.84 -15.46
CA THR A 777 -21.43 -41.23 -16.41
C THR A 777 -22.62 -40.57 -15.70
N LYS A 778 -22.98 -39.35 -16.10
CA LYS A 778 -24.02 -38.47 -15.51
C LYS A 778 -23.72 -37.89 -14.13
N ALA A 779 -22.61 -38.24 -13.47
CA ALA A 779 -22.21 -37.62 -12.20
C ALA A 779 -21.74 -36.17 -12.39
N THR A 780 -21.99 -35.34 -11.38
CA THR A 780 -21.43 -33.99 -11.28
C THR A 780 -20.09 -34.07 -10.55
N TYR A 781 -19.08 -33.41 -11.10
CA TYR A 781 -17.75 -33.34 -10.52
C TYR A 781 -17.42 -31.91 -10.06
N TYR A 782 -16.62 -31.86 -8.99
CA TYR A 782 -16.06 -30.68 -8.37
C TYR A 782 -14.53 -30.85 -8.30
N TYR A 783 -13.79 -29.76 -8.17
CA TYR A 783 -12.37 -29.82 -7.86
C TYR A 783 -12.17 -29.85 -6.35
N ALA A 784 -11.38 -30.81 -5.88
CA ALA A 784 -10.79 -30.76 -4.55
C ALA A 784 -9.73 -29.65 -4.48
N ASN A 785 -9.25 -29.35 -3.28
CA ASN A 785 -8.26 -28.28 -3.08
C ASN A 785 -6.95 -28.55 -3.84
N ASP A 786 -6.58 -29.81 -4.08
CA ASP A 786 -5.41 -30.20 -4.87
C ASP A 786 -5.66 -30.18 -6.40
N GLY A 787 -6.87 -29.80 -6.84
CA GLY A 787 -7.24 -29.75 -8.24
C GLY A 787 -7.72 -31.07 -8.83
N THR A 788 -7.78 -32.14 -8.04
CA THR A 788 -8.34 -33.43 -8.49
C THR A 788 -9.86 -33.38 -8.61
N LEU A 789 -10.41 -34.18 -9.54
CA LEU A 789 -11.86 -34.28 -9.72
C LEU A 789 -12.47 -35.21 -8.66
N THR A 790 -13.49 -34.72 -7.97
CA THR A 790 -14.25 -35.46 -6.96
C THR A 790 -15.76 -35.30 -7.15
N THR A 791 -16.54 -36.28 -6.72
CA THR A 791 -18.02 -36.18 -6.67
C THR A 791 -18.51 -35.53 -5.37
N THR A 792 -17.61 -35.33 -4.40
CA THR A 792 -17.91 -34.59 -3.17
C THR A 792 -18.08 -33.11 -3.49
N VAL A 793 -19.16 -32.50 -3.01
CA VAL A 793 -19.46 -31.09 -3.26
C VAL A 793 -18.37 -30.22 -2.62
N THR A 794 -17.71 -29.40 -3.44
CA THR A 794 -16.79 -28.33 -3.00
C THR A 794 -17.24 -26.98 -3.55
N SER A 795 -16.55 -25.90 -3.16
CA SER A 795 -16.79 -24.56 -3.72
C SER A 795 -16.46 -24.43 -5.22
N TYR A 796 -15.78 -25.42 -5.80
CA TYR A 796 -15.20 -25.34 -7.16
C TYR A 796 -15.87 -26.38 -8.08
N LYS A 797 -17.05 -26.08 -8.62
CA LYS A 797 -17.76 -27.01 -9.52
C LYS A 797 -17.04 -27.16 -10.86
N ALA A 798 -16.60 -28.37 -11.21
CA ALA A 798 -15.91 -28.64 -12.48
C ALA A 798 -16.90 -28.81 -13.64
N GLY A 799 -17.83 -29.76 -13.52
CA GLY A 799 -18.55 -30.22 -14.71
C GLY A 799 -19.51 -31.37 -14.49
N LYS A 800 -20.08 -31.87 -15.59
CA LYS A 800 -20.90 -33.09 -15.62
C LYS A 800 -20.28 -34.12 -16.56
N ALA A 801 -20.10 -35.34 -16.09
CA ALA A 801 -19.54 -36.42 -16.91
C ALA A 801 -20.58 -36.89 -17.95
N LEU A 802 -20.19 -36.87 -19.22
CA LEU A 802 -21.00 -37.35 -20.34
C LEU A 802 -20.75 -38.85 -20.60
N SER A 803 -19.54 -39.32 -20.29
CA SER A 803 -19.10 -40.71 -20.42
C SER A 803 -18.00 -41.00 -19.39
N SER A 804 -17.42 -42.19 -19.41
CA SER A 804 -16.28 -42.55 -18.55
C SER A 804 -14.98 -41.81 -18.87
N GLY A 805 -14.89 -41.15 -20.04
CA GLY A 805 -13.71 -40.40 -20.46
C GLY A 805 -14.01 -38.99 -20.95
N SER A 806 -15.20 -38.45 -20.65
CA SER A 806 -15.57 -37.11 -21.13
C SER A 806 -16.32 -36.30 -20.08
N LEU A 807 -15.84 -35.09 -19.83
CA LEU A 807 -16.43 -34.14 -18.90
C LEU A 807 -16.85 -32.87 -19.64
N LEU A 808 -18.13 -32.50 -19.55
CA LEU A 808 -18.59 -31.17 -19.95
C LEU A 808 -18.21 -30.18 -18.84
N ILE A 809 -17.36 -29.22 -19.15
CA ILE A 809 -16.96 -28.17 -18.22
C ILE A 809 -18.12 -27.16 -18.09
N THR A 810 -18.73 -27.11 -16.91
CA THR A 810 -19.92 -26.27 -16.65
C THR A 810 -19.72 -25.27 -15.51
N GLY A 811 -18.56 -25.26 -14.88
CA GLY A 811 -18.12 -24.16 -14.03
C GLY A 811 -16.87 -23.50 -14.62
N SER A 812 -16.54 -22.33 -14.09
CA SER A 812 -15.22 -21.72 -14.10
C SER A 812 -15.16 -20.80 -12.89
N ALA A 813 -13.96 -20.40 -12.44
CA ALA A 813 -13.86 -19.14 -11.71
C ALA A 813 -14.34 -18.01 -12.64
N GLN A 814 -15.05 -17.00 -12.10
CA GLN A 814 -15.51 -15.86 -12.90
C GLN A 814 -14.34 -15.07 -13.48
#